data_AF-A0A553DTU5-F1
#
_entry.id   AF-A0A553DTU5-F1
#
_cell.length_a   1.000
_cell.length_b   1.000
_cell.length_c   1.000
_cell.angle_alpha   90.00
_cell.angle_beta   90.00
_cell.angle_gamma   90.00
#
_symmetry.space_group_name_H-M   'P 1'
#
loop_
_entity.id
_entity.type
_entity.pdbx_description
1 polymer ?
#
loop_
_entity_poly.entity_id
_entity_poly.type
_entity_poly.pdbx_seq_one_letter_code
_entity_poly.pdbx_strand_id
1 'polypeptide(L)'
;MSELKITGNPTPVVGKEEFYSVNQLLANSIPTKNLDGSKPNPFEYPVEWSVHILENGKWRKTKENDKKGIKVTYKFIQQSLERKGIRILAKRGDQVARLDVKPHKAESPKIDSIEFLDKNGKKPTKPFAYGQTLKARVHCLHMENRRVYATLWEDDAAGAGHNKANEKNKMKTLHGTVKGGIADIDFVLEPDFAKIANAIKAKGDSSEGKTHEYYVTAEILNKKTASKNTNVANPDDKVTKAKPATPPKPAAPKKQTPAQKKGPSKKQKKEKSIGDDVIDWWEGLFKVKPIIVPNPQAPTGNNPLKTGEADKNPKEDKKEGPNCGEKFCIKKGDKSELIREINIRLAGFGGNVPTDEFTDRTEKMIKQFQRDYMKVPETGKVCGNVLKAVDEFCNKWVEKISDYTCLCKNVHSITNKCSGFGKGRYNGEYSSSSKIERYHKYERPGIHRALLWGTSTLRFYLSKQDVYKYLWKTAGYRCWEHNNSVPRTSTNHMGKAVDIQFSKNGITIGGKRESNLPLLRDINDKFYSKYLNAKYQWVNGKNNFSIEPIGLGTNQTYSWIHLDVREFDNEYLDDKYFVKTQEKITNGSISELAKKLGFLNTCMCNSGGNNSDTKPQEDAENDKRIDPKKLKASSKAKLFIKDWEAFKPNLYNDDSEDHHCTIGYGHLVHSGPCNGSEPQEFKNGISKERGLQLFDLRIADFEKAVQRDITVPLYQYEFDALVSFLFNCGENFFVLKKAPKLYKHLLNKEYDDAAKEFLDVTSGGLGGLVKRRKAENNMFLNNIYDSNH
;
A
#
# COMPACT_ATOMS: atom_id res chain seq x y z
N MET A 1 -25.34 -8.83 50.09
CA MET A 1 -25.98 -8.25 48.90
C MET A 1 -24.92 -8.04 47.84
N SER A 2 -25.09 -8.55 46.61
CA SER A 2 -24.09 -8.35 45.55
C SER A 2 -24.10 -6.90 45.06
N GLU A 3 -22.93 -6.29 44.93
CA GLU A 3 -22.77 -4.94 44.36
C GLU A 3 -23.16 -4.91 42.88
N LEU A 4 -23.80 -3.82 42.44
CA LEU A 4 -24.11 -3.57 41.03
C LEU A 4 -22.78 -3.43 40.26
N LYS A 5 -22.60 -4.21 39.18
CA LYS A 5 -21.39 -4.17 38.35
C LYS A 5 -21.77 -4.10 36.87
N ILE A 6 -21.07 -3.25 36.11
CA ILE A 6 -21.18 -3.16 34.66
C ILE A 6 -20.22 -4.19 34.03
N THR A 7 -20.71 -4.94 33.05
CA THR A 7 -19.96 -5.84 32.18
C THR A 7 -20.06 -5.32 30.75
N GLY A 8 -18.92 -5.09 30.09
CA GLY A 8 -18.85 -4.63 28.70
C GLY A 8 -17.42 -4.25 28.32
N ASN A 9 -17.19 -3.91 27.05
CA ASN A 9 -15.84 -3.65 26.54
C ASN A 9 -15.29 -2.30 27.07
N PRO A 10 -14.20 -2.27 27.87
CA PRO A 10 -13.59 -1.02 28.35
C PRO A 10 -12.76 -0.32 27.28
N THR A 11 -12.40 -1.01 26.19
CA THR A 11 -11.61 -0.50 25.08
C THR A 11 -12.33 -0.76 23.75
N PRO A 12 -13.44 -0.05 23.49
CA PRO A 12 -14.25 -0.27 22.30
C PRO A 12 -13.60 0.28 21.03
N VAL A 13 -13.85 -0.38 19.92
CA VAL A 13 -13.45 0.12 18.60
C VAL A 13 -14.41 1.22 18.17
N VAL A 14 -13.89 2.38 17.79
CA VAL A 14 -14.71 3.46 17.24
C VAL A 14 -15.47 2.99 15.99
N GLY A 15 -16.76 3.29 15.93
CA GLY A 15 -17.66 2.90 14.83
C GLY A 15 -18.20 1.48 14.93
N LYS A 16 -17.80 0.72 15.94
CA LYS A 16 -18.39 -0.58 16.28
C LYS A 16 -19.41 -0.38 17.39
N GLU A 17 -20.55 -1.04 17.27
CA GLU A 17 -21.56 -1.07 18.34
C GLU A 17 -21.14 -2.07 19.41
N GLU A 18 -21.22 -1.66 20.68
CA GLU A 18 -20.73 -2.41 21.83
C GLU A 18 -21.84 -2.59 22.87
N PHE A 19 -21.90 -3.78 23.45
CA PHE A 19 -22.94 -4.14 24.42
C PHE A 19 -22.41 -4.00 25.86
N TYR A 20 -23.25 -3.44 26.72
CA TYR A 20 -22.99 -3.32 28.16
C TYR A 20 -24.19 -3.88 28.93
N SER A 21 -23.96 -4.61 30.02
CA SER A 21 -25.01 -5.14 30.88
C SER A 21 -24.64 -5.05 32.34
N VAL A 22 -25.62 -5.12 33.23
CA VAL A 22 -25.39 -5.30 34.67
C VAL A 22 -25.69 -6.73 35.11
N ASN A 23 -25.03 -7.18 36.18
CA ASN A 23 -25.21 -8.54 36.70
C ASN A 23 -26.68 -8.83 37.05
N GLN A 24 -27.22 -9.93 36.52
CA GLN A 24 -28.56 -10.43 36.82
C GLN A 24 -28.45 -11.35 38.05
N LEU A 25 -28.92 -10.89 39.20
CA LEU A 25 -29.06 -11.77 40.37
C LEU A 25 -30.12 -12.84 40.03
N LEU A 26 -29.73 -14.11 40.05
CA LEU A 26 -30.63 -15.25 39.90
C LEU A 26 -31.60 -15.29 41.09
N ALA A 27 -32.89 -15.14 40.82
CA ALA A 27 -33.96 -15.22 41.81
C ALA A 27 -34.38 -16.67 42.14
N ASN A 28 -33.47 -17.64 42.07
CA ASN A 28 -33.81 -19.06 42.32
C ASN A 28 -33.03 -19.60 43.50
N SER A 29 -33.38 -19.17 44.72
CA SER A 29 -33.17 -19.90 46.00
C SER A 29 -33.50 -19.04 47.23
N ILE A 30 -34.66 -18.38 47.26
CA ILE A 30 -35.21 -17.90 48.53
C ILE A 30 -36.67 -18.34 48.60
N PRO A 31 -37.05 -19.24 49.53
CA PRO A 31 -38.45 -19.54 49.81
C PRO A 31 -39.13 -18.27 50.30
N THR A 32 -40.30 -17.98 49.77
CA THR A 32 -41.20 -16.94 50.26
C THR A 32 -41.49 -17.17 51.75
N LYS A 33 -40.80 -16.44 52.62
CA LYS A 33 -41.34 -16.06 53.93
C LYS A 33 -41.20 -14.55 54.09
N ASN A 34 -42.37 -13.93 54.20
CA ASN A 34 -42.58 -12.56 54.64
C ASN A 34 -41.64 -12.21 55.80
N LEU A 35 -41.05 -11.02 55.76
CA LEU A 35 -41.02 -10.10 56.89
C LEU A 35 -40.54 -8.70 56.44
N ASP A 36 -41.42 -7.75 56.75
CA ASP A 36 -41.25 -6.30 56.91
C ASP A 36 -41.26 -5.38 55.67
N GLY A 37 -42.41 -4.72 55.49
CA GLY A 37 -42.78 -3.84 54.39
C GLY A 37 -42.30 -2.41 54.54
N SER A 38 -41.00 -2.18 54.66
CA SER A 38 -40.43 -0.82 54.73
C SER A 38 -39.24 -0.56 53.80
N LYS A 39 -38.86 -1.50 52.94
CA LYS A 39 -37.87 -1.25 51.87
C LYS A 39 -38.38 -1.75 50.52
N PRO A 40 -38.51 -0.88 49.49
CA PRO A 40 -38.92 -1.30 48.16
C PRO A 40 -37.94 -2.33 47.61
N ASN A 41 -38.50 -3.37 46.98
CA ASN A 41 -37.73 -4.50 46.48
C ASN A 41 -36.63 -4.00 45.50
N PRO A 42 -35.33 -4.23 45.75
CA PRO A 42 -34.26 -3.75 44.87
C PRO A 42 -34.35 -4.25 43.41
N PHE A 43 -35.21 -5.25 43.18
CA PHE A 43 -35.51 -5.87 41.91
C PHE A 43 -36.62 -5.17 41.09
N GLU A 44 -37.34 -4.20 41.66
CA GLU A 44 -38.37 -3.41 40.94
C GLU A 44 -37.81 -2.14 40.27
N TYR A 45 -36.60 -1.70 40.63
CA TYR A 45 -36.02 -0.49 40.05
C TYR A 45 -35.42 -0.77 38.66
N PRO A 46 -35.87 -0.07 37.60
CA PRO A 46 -35.24 -0.17 36.29
C PRO A 46 -33.81 0.36 36.35
N VAL A 47 -32.88 -0.33 35.68
CA VAL A 47 -31.48 0.10 35.61
C VAL A 47 -31.39 1.29 34.66
N GLU A 48 -30.92 2.41 35.16
CA GLU A 48 -30.71 3.64 34.39
C GLU A 48 -29.24 3.81 34.06
N TRP A 49 -28.94 4.12 32.80
CA TRP A 49 -27.59 4.28 32.29
C TRP A 49 -27.34 5.72 31.87
N SER A 50 -26.13 6.21 32.09
CA SER A 50 -25.69 7.52 31.59
C SER A 50 -24.23 7.50 31.15
N VAL A 51 -23.88 8.34 30.18
CA VAL A 51 -22.50 8.53 29.72
C VAL A 51 -21.99 9.89 30.17
N HIS A 52 -20.77 9.90 30.69
CA HIS A 52 -20.07 11.06 31.21
C HIS A 52 -18.75 11.22 30.47
N ILE A 53 -18.35 12.47 30.22
CA ILE A 53 -17.07 12.80 29.60
C ILE A 53 -16.25 13.69 30.54
N LEU A 54 -14.93 13.50 30.54
CA LEU A 54 -14.01 14.28 31.35
C LEU A 54 -13.60 15.55 30.58
N GLU A 55 -14.10 16.69 31.03
CA GLU A 55 -13.78 18.01 30.47
C GLU A 55 -13.29 18.91 31.61
N ASN A 56 -12.12 19.56 31.43
CA ASN A 56 -11.52 20.45 32.43
C ASN A 56 -11.40 19.86 33.86
N GLY A 57 -11.09 18.56 33.96
CA GLY A 57 -10.94 17.85 35.24
C GLY A 57 -12.24 17.49 35.94
N LYS A 58 -13.41 17.79 35.37
CA LYS A 58 -14.73 17.44 35.91
C LYS A 58 -15.49 16.50 34.96
N TRP A 59 -16.23 15.56 35.54
CA TRP A 59 -17.08 14.64 34.78
C TRP A 59 -18.41 15.32 34.44
N ARG A 60 -18.68 15.53 33.16
CA ARG A 60 -19.94 16.09 32.67
C ARG A 60 -20.80 15.00 32.05
N LYS A 61 -22.06 14.90 32.47
CA LYS A 61 -23.07 14.01 31.86
C LYS A 61 -23.42 14.51 30.45
N THR A 62 -23.46 13.59 29.48
CA THR A 62 -23.99 13.87 28.14
C THR A 62 -25.51 13.70 28.15
N LYS A 63 -26.28 14.72 27.75
CA LYS A 63 -27.75 14.71 27.86
C LYS A 63 -28.44 13.71 26.92
N GLU A 64 -27.78 13.28 25.85
CA GLU A 64 -28.41 12.53 24.74
C GLU A 64 -28.20 11.01 24.84
N ASN A 65 -27.39 10.51 25.78
CA ASN A 65 -26.96 9.10 25.84
C ASN A 65 -27.50 8.33 27.05
N ASP A 66 -28.56 8.84 27.67
CA ASP A 66 -29.22 8.11 28.75
C ASP A 66 -29.94 6.89 28.19
N LYS A 67 -29.96 5.78 28.93
CA LYS A 67 -30.49 4.50 28.44
C LYS A 67 -31.17 3.73 29.57
N LYS A 68 -32.10 2.81 29.30
CA LYS A 68 -32.79 2.01 30.35
C LYS A 68 -32.81 0.53 30.03
N GLY A 69 -32.68 -0.31 31.07
CA GLY A 69 -32.77 -1.77 30.98
C GLY A 69 -31.50 -2.48 31.45
N ILE A 70 -31.56 -3.81 31.61
CA ILE A 70 -30.43 -4.58 32.17
C ILE A 70 -29.25 -4.74 31.19
N LYS A 71 -29.46 -4.43 29.90
CA LYS A 71 -28.47 -4.45 28.83
C LYS A 71 -28.71 -3.22 27.94
N VAL A 72 -27.65 -2.58 27.45
CA VAL A 72 -27.71 -1.41 26.56
C VAL A 72 -26.61 -1.49 25.50
N THR A 73 -26.76 -0.74 24.41
CA THR A 73 -25.71 -0.61 23.39
C THR A 73 -25.12 0.79 23.36
N TYR A 74 -23.82 0.92 23.08
CA TYR A 74 -23.19 2.21 22.80
C TYR A 74 -22.28 2.08 21.58
N LYS A 75 -22.27 3.10 20.72
CA LYS A 75 -21.36 3.21 19.57
C LYS A 75 -20.52 4.47 19.72
N PHE A 76 -19.20 4.31 19.75
CA PHE A 76 -18.25 5.42 19.93
C PHE A 76 -17.85 6.00 18.58
N ILE A 77 -17.67 7.31 18.49
CA ILE A 77 -17.37 8.03 17.24
C ILE A 77 -15.92 8.50 17.20
N GLN A 78 -15.47 9.03 16.06
CA GLN A 78 -14.11 9.54 15.90
C GLN A 78 -13.73 10.56 16.99
N GLN A 79 -14.64 11.48 17.32
CA GLN A 79 -14.43 12.46 18.40
C GLN A 79 -14.24 11.82 19.78
N SER A 80 -14.70 10.59 20.00
CA SER A 80 -14.51 9.87 21.26
C SER A 80 -13.04 9.58 21.55
N LEU A 81 -12.17 9.52 20.53
CA LEU A 81 -10.72 9.32 20.67
C LEU A 81 -10.00 10.55 21.25
N GLU A 82 -10.60 11.72 21.11
CA GLU A 82 -10.03 13.00 21.56
C GLU A 82 -10.46 13.35 23.00
N ARG A 83 -11.39 12.58 23.57
CA ARG A 83 -11.89 12.81 24.93
C ARG A 83 -10.84 12.38 25.95
N LYS A 84 -10.57 13.24 26.94
CA LYS A 84 -9.62 12.95 28.05
C LYS A 84 -10.07 11.77 28.92
N GLY A 85 -11.37 11.45 28.91
CA GLY A 85 -11.94 10.29 29.58
C GLY A 85 -13.43 10.16 29.25
N ILE A 86 -13.92 8.92 29.16
CA ILE A 86 -15.33 8.59 29.00
C ILE A 86 -15.71 7.59 30.09
N ARG A 87 -16.87 7.76 30.71
CA ARG A 87 -17.37 6.94 31.82
C ARG A 87 -18.82 6.57 31.60
N ILE A 88 -19.14 5.29 31.69
CA ILE A 88 -20.50 4.77 31.72
C ILE A 88 -20.90 4.57 33.17
N LEU A 89 -22.08 5.06 33.56
CA LEU A 89 -22.70 4.83 34.85
C LEU A 89 -23.96 3.98 34.66
N ALA A 90 -24.19 3.05 35.58
CA ALA A 90 -25.44 2.31 35.70
C ALA A 90 -25.94 2.47 37.14
N LYS A 91 -27.20 2.89 37.30
CA LYS A 91 -27.84 3.12 38.60
C LYS A 91 -29.05 2.21 38.75
N ARG A 92 -29.18 1.57 39.91
CA ARG A 92 -30.36 0.79 40.31
C ARG A 92 -30.67 1.06 41.77
N GLY A 93 -31.73 1.83 42.05
CA GLY A 93 -31.99 2.38 43.38
C GLY A 93 -30.80 3.22 43.86
N ASP A 94 -30.25 2.89 45.02
CA ASP A 94 -29.08 3.55 45.61
C ASP A 94 -27.73 2.98 45.13
N GLN A 95 -27.73 1.86 44.40
CA GLN A 95 -26.51 1.26 43.87
C GLN A 95 -26.08 1.95 42.58
N VAL A 96 -24.79 2.31 42.48
CA VAL A 96 -24.18 2.91 41.29
C VAL A 96 -22.94 2.13 40.88
N ALA A 97 -22.92 1.65 39.64
CA ALA A 97 -21.77 1.02 39.02
C ALA A 97 -21.13 1.97 38.00
N ARG A 98 -19.80 1.90 37.85
CA ARG A 98 -19.03 2.76 36.95
C ARG A 98 -18.11 1.93 36.07
N LEU A 99 -17.98 2.31 34.80
CA LEU A 99 -17.02 1.74 33.87
C LEU A 99 -16.35 2.87 33.08
N ASP A 100 -15.03 3.02 33.24
CA ASP A 100 -14.24 3.94 32.44
C ASP A 100 -13.89 3.28 31.11
N VAL A 101 -14.14 4.02 30.03
CA VAL A 101 -14.03 3.53 28.65
C VAL A 101 -12.99 4.36 27.91
N LYS A 102 -12.07 3.67 27.24
CA LYS A 102 -11.04 4.27 26.40
C LYS A 102 -11.15 3.72 24.97
N PRO A 103 -11.94 4.37 24.10
CA PRO A 103 -12.08 3.92 22.73
C PRO A 103 -10.74 3.92 22.00
N HIS A 104 -10.55 2.98 21.08
CA HIS A 104 -9.38 2.94 20.22
C HIS A 104 -9.78 2.99 18.75
N LYS A 105 -8.80 3.31 17.91
CA LYS A 105 -8.99 3.53 16.47
C LYS A 105 -9.49 2.23 15.81
N ALA A 106 -10.41 2.36 14.86
CA ALA A 106 -10.71 1.31 13.89
C ALA A 106 -9.50 1.07 12.98
N GLU A 107 -9.29 -0.17 12.55
CA GLU A 107 -8.10 -0.60 11.80
C GLU A 107 -8.07 -0.09 10.34
N SER A 108 -9.19 0.40 9.78
CA SER A 108 -9.26 0.87 8.39
C SER A 108 -10.18 2.09 8.18
N PRO A 109 -9.85 2.98 7.22
CA PRO A 109 -10.72 4.10 6.83
C PRO A 109 -12.09 3.62 6.34
N LYS A 110 -13.18 4.16 6.90
CA LYS A 110 -14.55 3.76 6.53
C LYS A 110 -15.50 4.96 6.55
N ILE A 111 -16.43 5.00 5.60
CA ILE A 111 -17.64 5.82 5.67
C ILE A 111 -18.66 5.08 6.54
N ASP A 112 -19.06 5.69 7.65
CA ASP A 112 -19.97 5.07 8.62
C ASP A 112 -21.44 5.28 8.24
N SER A 113 -21.82 6.53 7.94
CA SER A 113 -23.18 6.90 7.57
C SER A 113 -23.22 8.22 6.81
N ILE A 114 -24.35 8.52 6.18
CA ILE A 114 -24.62 9.75 5.45
C ILE A 114 -26.01 10.24 5.90
N GLU A 115 -26.11 11.50 6.33
CA GLU A 115 -27.37 12.14 6.71
C GLU A 115 -27.65 13.40 5.88
N PHE A 116 -28.92 13.73 5.69
CA PHE A 116 -29.35 14.92 4.97
C PHE A 116 -29.80 16.03 5.91
N LEU A 117 -29.27 17.23 5.68
CA LEU A 117 -29.52 18.42 6.47
C LEU A 117 -29.84 19.60 5.56
N ASP A 118 -30.47 20.63 6.11
CA ASP A 118 -30.61 21.92 5.45
C ASP A 118 -29.27 22.70 5.45
N LYS A 119 -29.26 23.87 4.80
CA LYS A 119 -28.07 24.74 4.74
C LYS A 119 -27.52 25.13 6.12
N ASN A 120 -28.36 25.12 7.16
CA ASN A 120 -28.01 25.48 8.52
C ASN A 120 -27.61 24.25 9.37
N GLY A 121 -27.55 23.07 8.78
CA GLY A 121 -27.20 21.82 9.47
C GLY A 121 -28.33 21.24 10.33
N LYS A 122 -29.59 21.63 10.10
CA LYS A 122 -30.76 21.06 10.79
C LYS A 122 -31.46 20.02 9.92
N LYS A 123 -32.09 19.04 10.55
CA LYS A 123 -32.91 18.06 9.83
C LYS A 123 -34.13 18.74 9.20
N PRO A 124 -34.43 18.45 7.93
CA PRO A 124 -35.57 19.04 7.25
C PRO A 124 -36.88 18.53 7.87
N THR A 125 -37.79 19.46 8.21
CA THR A 125 -39.15 19.15 8.71
C THR A 125 -40.18 19.06 7.58
N LYS A 126 -39.78 19.45 6.36
CA LYS A 126 -40.57 19.42 5.12
C LYS A 126 -39.65 18.92 3.98
N PRO A 127 -40.22 18.34 2.89
CA PRO A 127 -39.45 17.99 1.70
C PRO A 127 -38.66 19.19 1.17
N PHE A 128 -37.47 18.92 0.60
CA PHE A 128 -36.67 19.96 -0.03
C PHE A 128 -37.37 20.49 -1.28
N ALA A 129 -37.09 21.74 -1.65
CA ALA A 129 -37.54 22.34 -2.90
C ALA A 129 -36.34 22.66 -3.81
N TYR A 130 -36.55 22.68 -5.13
CA TYR A 130 -35.55 23.18 -6.07
C TYR A 130 -35.18 24.63 -5.75
N GLY A 131 -33.89 24.94 -5.85
CA GLY A 131 -33.27 26.17 -5.37
C GLY A 131 -32.75 26.10 -3.92
N GLN A 132 -33.10 25.07 -3.15
CA GLN A 132 -32.53 24.88 -1.80
C GLN A 132 -31.22 24.09 -1.82
N THR A 133 -30.43 24.27 -0.77
CA THR A 133 -29.21 23.47 -0.53
C THR A 133 -29.56 22.24 0.31
N LEU A 134 -29.26 21.07 -0.25
CA LEU A 134 -29.23 19.79 0.43
C LEU A 134 -27.79 19.54 0.91
N LYS A 135 -27.59 19.55 2.22
CA LYS A 135 -26.29 19.25 2.85
C LYS A 135 -26.23 17.75 3.15
N ALA A 136 -25.33 17.04 2.49
CA ALA A 136 -24.98 15.66 2.80
C ALA A 136 -23.84 15.64 3.82
N ARG A 137 -24.16 15.29 5.07
CA ARG A 137 -23.17 15.12 6.14
C ARG A 137 -22.72 13.66 6.16
N VAL A 138 -21.46 13.43 5.79
CA VAL A 138 -20.84 12.11 5.77
C VAL A 138 -20.05 11.90 7.06
N HIS A 139 -20.46 10.91 7.84
CA HIS A 139 -19.74 10.47 9.04
C HIS A 139 -18.65 9.48 8.65
N CYS A 140 -17.41 9.78 9.03
CA CYS A 140 -16.23 9.07 8.62
C CYS A 140 -15.36 8.65 9.80
N LEU A 141 -14.76 7.47 9.68
CA LEU A 141 -13.88 6.88 10.68
C LEU A 141 -12.48 6.77 10.11
N HIS A 142 -11.47 7.25 10.85
CA HIS A 142 -10.07 7.22 10.43
C HIS A 142 -9.81 7.91 9.06
N MET A 143 -10.59 8.95 8.76
CA MET A 143 -10.50 9.71 7.52
C MET A 143 -10.14 11.18 7.73
N GLU A 144 -9.67 11.58 8.92
CA GLU A 144 -9.32 12.97 9.23
C GLU A 144 -8.40 13.57 8.15
N ASN A 145 -8.72 14.78 7.68
CA ASN A 145 -8.04 15.49 6.59
C ASN A 145 -8.03 14.78 5.22
N ARG A 146 -8.77 13.67 5.04
CA ARG A 146 -8.97 13.03 3.74
C ARG A 146 -10.20 13.62 3.04
N ARG A 147 -10.20 13.55 1.71
CA ARG A 147 -11.35 13.93 0.88
C ARG A 147 -12.30 12.74 0.72
N VAL A 148 -13.59 13.00 0.89
CA VAL A 148 -14.70 12.11 0.53
C VAL A 148 -15.35 12.68 -0.72
N TYR A 149 -15.58 11.84 -1.73
CA TYR A 149 -16.36 12.22 -2.90
C TYR A 149 -17.80 11.75 -2.71
N ALA A 150 -18.76 12.65 -2.86
CA ALA A 150 -20.18 12.35 -2.79
C ALA A 150 -20.83 12.66 -4.14
N THR A 151 -21.64 11.74 -4.64
CA THR A 151 -22.42 11.91 -5.87
C THR A 151 -23.89 11.91 -5.53
N LEU A 152 -24.62 12.93 -5.99
CA LEU A 152 -26.07 13.04 -5.93
C LEU A 152 -26.68 12.33 -7.15
N TRP A 153 -27.67 11.50 -6.87
CA TRP A 153 -28.41 10.69 -7.84
C TRP A 153 -29.91 10.90 -7.63
N GLU A 154 -30.65 10.80 -8.72
CA GLU A 154 -32.10 10.60 -8.71
C GLU A 154 -32.37 9.08 -8.70
N ASP A 155 -33.45 8.64 -8.03
CA ASP A 155 -33.82 7.22 -7.88
C ASP A 155 -35.11 6.84 -8.64
N ASP A 156 -34.94 6.47 -9.90
CA ASP A 156 -36.01 5.91 -10.75
C ASP A 156 -36.21 4.38 -10.58
N ALA A 157 -35.49 3.72 -9.67
CA ALA A 157 -35.55 2.26 -9.51
C ALA A 157 -36.49 1.83 -8.38
N ALA A 158 -37.09 0.64 -8.52
CA ALA A 158 -37.92 0.08 -7.47
C ALA A 158 -37.08 -0.33 -6.25
N GLY A 159 -37.23 0.42 -5.15
CA GLY A 159 -36.58 0.18 -3.85
C GLY A 159 -35.42 1.14 -3.59
N ALA A 160 -35.20 1.52 -2.33
CA ALA A 160 -34.24 2.56 -1.96
C ALA A 160 -32.77 2.14 -2.18
N GLY A 161 -31.97 3.03 -2.77
CA GLY A 161 -30.51 2.95 -2.79
C GLY A 161 -29.88 2.85 -4.17
N HIS A 162 -28.56 2.65 -4.23
CA HIS A 162 -27.83 2.66 -5.50
C HIS A 162 -28.04 1.36 -6.30
N ASN A 163 -28.76 1.45 -7.42
CA ASN A 163 -28.94 0.37 -8.38
C ASN A 163 -28.26 0.70 -9.72
N LYS A 164 -27.88 -0.32 -10.50
CA LYS A 164 -27.35 -0.17 -11.87
C LYS A 164 -28.30 0.60 -12.78
N ALA A 165 -29.61 0.52 -12.55
CA ALA A 165 -30.60 1.29 -13.29
C ALA A 165 -30.40 2.81 -13.16
N ASN A 166 -29.87 3.27 -12.02
CA ASN A 166 -29.72 4.68 -11.68
C ASN A 166 -28.39 5.28 -12.18
N GLU A 167 -27.50 4.48 -12.78
CA GLU A 167 -26.19 4.95 -13.27
C GLU A 167 -26.30 6.05 -14.33
N LYS A 168 -27.44 6.13 -15.03
CA LYS A 168 -27.74 7.16 -16.03
C LYS A 168 -28.32 8.45 -15.44
N ASN A 169 -28.73 8.43 -14.16
CA ASN A 169 -29.43 9.53 -13.48
C ASN A 169 -28.50 10.29 -12.52
N LYS A 170 -27.24 10.42 -12.91
CA LYS A 170 -26.21 11.11 -12.13
C LYS A 170 -26.41 12.63 -12.25
N MET A 171 -26.63 13.32 -11.13
CA MET A 171 -26.74 14.78 -11.13
C MET A 171 -25.39 15.46 -11.00
N LYS A 172 -24.70 15.27 -9.87
CA LYS A 172 -23.47 16.00 -9.56
C LYS A 172 -22.58 15.24 -8.60
N THR A 173 -21.26 15.28 -8.82
CA THR A 173 -20.26 14.78 -7.87
C THR A 173 -19.53 15.96 -7.25
N LEU A 174 -19.53 16.05 -5.92
CA LEU A 174 -18.82 17.05 -5.13
C LEU A 174 -17.91 16.35 -4.11
N HIS A 175 -17.09 17.12 -3.40
CA HIS A 175 -16.18 16.57 -2.39
C HIS A 175 -16.21 17.39 -1.11
N GLY A 176 -15.95 16.72 0.01
CA GLY A 176 -15.78 17.33 1.33
C GLY A 176 -14.51 16.82 1.99
N THR A 177 -13.83 17.67 2.75
CA THR A 177 -12.69 17.25 3.59
C THR A 177 -13.23 16.88 4.97
N VAL A 178 -12.86 15.69 5.45
CA VAL A 178 -13.27 15.21 6.76
C VAL A 178 -12.55 16.01 7.86
N LYS A 179 -13.35 16.64 8.73
CA LYS A 179 -12.91 17.33 9.94
C LYS A 179 -13.67 16.80 11.15
N GLY A 180 -12.97 16.36 12.19
CA GLY A 180 -13.61 15.76 13.38
C GLY A 180 -14.46 14.53 13.06
N GLY A 181 -14.05 13.75 12.04
CA GLY A 181 -14.84 12.63 11.53
C GLY A 181 -16.08 13.00 10.71
N ILE A 182 -16.25 14.25 10.30
CA ILE A 182 -17.40 14.72 9.51
C ILE A 182 -16.94 15.38 8.21
N ALA A 183 -17.55 15.02 7.08
CA ALA A 183 -17.45 15.75 5.82
C ALA A 183 -18.83 16.26 5.39
N ASP A 184 -19.05 17.57 5.48
CA ASP A 184 -20.26 18.22 4.99
C ASP A 184 -20.09 18.59 3.51
N ILE A 185 -21.04 18.20 2.67
CA ILE A 185 -21.02 18.40 1.23
C ILE A 185 -22.35 18.99 0.78
N ASP A 186 -22.31 20.18 0.20
CA ASP A 186 -23.50 20.97 -0.10
C ASP A 186 -23.89 20.87 -1.57
N PHE A 187 -25.04 20.26 -1.84
CA PHE A 187 -25.65 20.17 -3.16
C PHE A 187 -26.73 21.24 -3.29
N VAL A 188 -26.58 22.15 -4.24
CA VAL A 188 -27.68 23.03 -4.65
C VAL A 188 -28.61 22.21 -5.56
N LEU A 189 -29.89 22.12 -5.22
CA LEU A 189 -30.89 21.46 -6.05
C LEU A 189 -31.25 22.39 -7.21
N GLU A 190 -30.43 22.37 -8.26
CA GLU A 190 -30.55 23.29 -9.39
C GLU A 190 -31.91 23.10 -10.11
N PRO A 191 -32.59 24.17 -10.57
CA PRO A 191 -33.86 24.05 -11.28
C PRO A 191 -33.80 23.13 -12.51
N ASP A 192 -32.65 23.04 -13.17
CA ASP A 192 -32.45 22.14 -14.30
C ASP A 192 -32.44 20.65 -13.90
N PHE A 193 -32.19 20.31 -12.63
CA PHE A 193 -32.32 18.92 -12.15
C PHE A 193 -33.78 18.46 -12.16
N ALA A 194 -34.74 19.37 -12.00
CA ALA A 194 -36.16 19.04 -12.16
C ALA A 194 -36.46 18.63 -13.61
N LYS A 195 -35.87 19.30 -14.60
CA LYS A 195 -36.01 18.94 -16.02
C LYS A 195 -35.41 17.58 -16.33
N ILE A 196 -34.25 17.26 -15.73
CA ILE A 196 -33.59 15.96 -15.90
C ILE A 196 -34.43 14.84 -15.26
N ALA A 197 -34.90 15.04 -14.03
CA ALA A 197 -35.80 14.09 -13.36
C ALA A 197 -37.10 13.87 -14.16
N ASN A 198 -37.73 14.95 -14.65
CA ASN A 198 -38.94 14.84 -15.47
C ASN A 198 -38.72 14.27 -16.89
N ALA A 199 -37.47 14.23 -17.39
CA ALA A 199 -37.15 13.75 -18.74
C ALA A 199 -36.90 12.24 -18.79
N ILE A 200 -36.49 11.64 -17.68
CA ILE A 200 -36.17 10.22 -17.59
C ILE A 200 -37.39 9.52 -16.98
N LYS A 201 -38.33 9.09 -17.84
CA LYS A 201 -39.54 8.41 -17.37
C LYS A 201 -39.28 6.95 -17.10
N ALA A 202 -39.80 6.42 -15.99
CA ALA A 202 -40.00 4.98 -15.87
C ALA A 202 -40.84 4.48 -17.07
N LYS A 203 -40.44 3.34 -17.66
CA LYS A 203 -41.03 2.80 -18.89
C LYS A 203 -42.51 2.42 -18.64
N GLY A 204 -43.42 3.35 -18.90
CA GLY A 204 -44.87 3.15 -18.77
C GLY A 204 -45.65 4.25 -18.03
N ASP A 205 -45.00 5.23 -17.41
CA ASP A 205 -45.70 6.28 -16.63
C ASP A 205 -45.89 7.60 -17.38
N SER A 206 -47.01 8.28 -17.07
CA SER A 206 -47.41 9.55 -17.68
C SER A 206 -46.91 10.79 -16.91
N SER A 207 -46.39 10.60 -15.68
CA SER A 207 -45.86 11.63 -14.78
C SER A 207 -44.97 10.98 -13.70
N GLU A 208 -43.88 11.65 -13.29
CA GLU A 208 -43.01 11.28 -12.15
C GLU A 208 -43.67 11.53 -10.77
N GLY A 209 -44.89 12.07 -10.75
CA GLY A 209 -45.65 12.30 -9.52
C GLY A 209 -45.22 13.56 -8.75
N LYS A 210 -45.68 13.66 -7.49
CA LYS A 210 -45.61 14.89 -6.66
C LYS A 210 -44.20 15.23 -6.17
N THR A 211 -43.28 14.27 -6.17
CA THR A 211 -41.94 14.40 -5.58
C THR A 211 -40.94 13.56 -6.36
N HIS A 212 -39.73 14.08 -6.53
CA HIS A 212 -38.58 13.34 -7.03
C HIS A 212 -37.78 12.77 -5.85
N GLU A 213 -37.28 11.54 -5.97
CA GLU A 213 -36.48 10.89 -4.94
C GLU A 213 -35.00 11.03 -5.25
N TYR A 214 -34.22 11.53 -4.29
CA TYR A 214 -32.78 11.69 -4.42
C TYR A 214 -32.02 10.93 -3.35
N TYR A 215 -30.85 10.40 -3.70
CA TYR A 215 -29.90 9.83 -2.74
C TYR A 215 -28.47 10.23 -3.09
N VAL A 216 -27.60 10.12 -2.11
CA VAL A 216 -26.17 10.39 -2.24
C VAL A 216 -25.36 9.11 -2.03
N THR A 217 -24.41 8.84 -2.92
CA THR A 217 -23.34 7.86 -2.69
C THR A 217 -22.06 8.55 -2.31
N ALA A 218 -21.47 8.21 -1.17
CA ALA A 218 -20.13 8.63 -0.80
C ALA A 218 -19.12 7.51 -1.10
N GLU A 219 -17.97 7.87 -1.66
CA GLU A 219 -16.94 6.92 -2.11
C GLU A 219 -15.59 7.18 -1.44
N ILE A 220 -14.97 6.08 -1.01
CA ILE A 220 -13.58 6.06 -0.53
C ILE A 220 -12.88 4.78 -1.03
N LEU A 221 -11.67 4.89 -1.60
CA LEU A 221 -10.85 3.75 -2.03
C LEU A 221 -11.63 2.71 -2.87
N ASN A 222 -12.49 3.18 -3.79
CA ASN A 222 -13.40 2.39 -4.63
C ASN A 222 -14.52 1.62 -3.90
N LYS A 223 -14.77 1.94 -2.61
CA LYS A 223 -15.92 1.45 -1.84
C LYS A 223 -16.97 2.54 -1.75
N LYS A 224 -18.14 2.29 -2.34
CA LYS A 224 -19.30 3.20 -2.31
C LYS A 224 -20.24 2.84 -1.16
N THR A 225 -20.72 3.86 -0.46
CA THR A 225 -21.77 3.77 0.56
C THR A 225 -22.92 4.68 0.13
N ALA A 226 -24.14 4.14 0.05
CA ALA A 226 -25.33 4.91 -0.32
C ALA A 226 -26.09 5.38 0.93
N SER A 227 -26.68 6.57 0.84
CA SER A 227 -27.69 7.05 1.79
C SER A 227 -29.07 6.47 1.48
N LYS A 228 -30.03 6.71 2.38
CA LYS A 228 -31.46 6.52 2.10
C LYS A 228 -31.96 7.64 1.18
N ASN A 229 -33.13 7.44 0.55
CA ASN A 229 -33.72 8.45 -0.32
C ASN A 229 -34.26 9.64 0.49
N THR A 230 -34.28 10.82 -0.13
CA THR A 230 -34.97 12.01 0.34
C THR A 230 -35.85 12.59 -0.76
N ASN A 231 -37.01 13.11 -0.36
CA ASN A 231 -38.00 13.62 -1.30
C ASN A 231 -37.77 15.11 -1.58
N VAL A 232 -37.82 15.47 -2.85
CA VAL A 232 -37.78 16.85 -3.35
C VAL A 232 -39.10 17.14 -4.06
N ALA A 233 -39.76 18.26 -3.73
CA ALA A 233 -41.03 18.62 -4.34
C ALA A 233 -40.89 18.88 -5.85
N ASN A 234 -41.72 18.22 -6.68
CA ASN A 234 -41.71 18.40 -8.13
C ASN A 234 -42.45 19.70 -8.52
N PRO A 235 -41.78 20.68 -9.16
CA PRO A 235 -42.41 21.94 -9.54
C PRO A 235 -43.34 21.80 -10.76
N ASP A 236 -43.22 20.74 -11.56
CA ASP A 236 -43.97 20.52 -12.80
C ASP A 236 -45.17 19.57 -12.62
N ASP A 237 -45.53 19.21 -11.39
CA ASP A 237 -46.68 18.33 -11.14
C ASP A 237 -47.98 18.96 -11.67
N LYS A 238 -48.50 18.40 -12.76
CA LYS A 238 -49.72 18.86 -13.43
C LYS A 238 -51.00 18.41 -12.72
N VAL A 239 -51.01 18.44 -11.38
CA VAL A 239 -52.22 18.31 -10.56
C VAL A 239 -52.46 19.57 -9.72
N THR A 240 -52.29 20.75 -10.32
CA THR A 240 -53.09 21.96 -9.99
C THR A 240 -52.80 23.09 -10.99
N LYS A 241 -53.59 23.16 -12.08
CA LYS A 241 -53.84 24.46 -12.71
C LYS A 241 -54.72 25.26 -11.75
N ALA A 242 -54.14 26.15 -10.94
CA ALA A 242 -54.89 27.16 -10.22
C ALA A 242 -55.13 28.37 -11.13
N LYS A 243 -56.41 28.75 -11.30
CA LYS A 243 -56.85 30.02 -11.89
C LYS A 243 -56.18 31.22 -11.17
N PRO A 244 -55.94 32.36 -11.84
CA PRO A 244 -55.33 33.54 -11.23
C PRO A 244 -56.20 34.16 -10.13
N ALA A 245 -55.57 34.66 -9.08
CA ALA A 245 -56.18 35.18 -7.86
C ALA A 245 -56.62 36.65 -7.97
N THR A 246 -57.73 36.99 -7.30
CA THR A 246 -58.11 38.34 -6.85
C THR A 246 -57.92 38.42 -5.30
N PRO A 247 -57.53 39.57 -4.70
CA PRO A 247 -57.20 39.67 -3.27
C PRO A 247 -58.33 40.34 -2.43
N PRO A 248 -58.26 40.46 -1.08
CA PRO A 248 -57.84 39.49 -0.04
C PRO A 248 -58.76 39.48 1.25
N LYS A 249 -58.43 38.60 2.23
CA LYS A 249 -58.67 38.64 3.72
C LYS A 249 -59.87 37.82 4.31
N PRO A 250 -59.93 37.50 5.64
CA PRO A 250 -59.25 36.40 6.36
C PRO A 250 -60.16 35.46 7.22
N ALA A 251 -59.58 34.36 7.74
CA ALA A 251 -59.81 33.67 9.05
C ALA A 251 -60.03 32.13 8.99
N ALA A 252 -59.39 31.41 9.93
CA ALA A 252 -59.48 29.96 10.20
C ALA A 252 -60.78 29.58 10.96
N PRO A 253 -61.07 28.33 11.45
CA PRO A 253 -60.37 27.03 11.38
C PRO A 253 -61.28 25.76 11.17
N LYS A 254 -60.64 24.56 11.14
CA LYS A 254 -61.06 23.21 11.61
C LYS A 254 -61.19 22.04 10.60
N LYS A 255 -60.81 20.88 11.16
CA LYS A 255 -60.64 19.50 10.65
C LYS A 255 -61.94 18.86 10.13
N GLN A 256 -61.83 17.93 9.16
CA GLN A 256 -62.01 16.47 9.32
C GLN A 256 -61.81 15.73 7.97
N THR A 257 -61.10 14.59 8.03
CA THR A 257 -61.00 13.47 7.06
C THR A 257 -62.38 12.80 6.82
N PRO A 258 -62.60 11.83 5.89
CA PRO A 258 -61.63 10.89 5.28
C PRO A 258 -61.81 10.52 3.77
N ALA A 259 -60.66 10.12 3.19
CA ALA A 259 -60.43 9.00 2.28
C ALA A 259 -61.43 8.68 1.13
N GLN A 260 -60.94 8.83 -0.10
CA GLN A 260 -61.15 7.83 -1.15
C GLN A 260 -59.80 7.20 -1.53
N LYS A 261 -59.66 5.91 -1.18
CA LYS A 261 -58.64 4.98 -1.65
C LYS A 261 -59.20 4.17 -2.83
N LYS A 262 -58.45 4.09 -3.93
CA LYS A 262 -58.07 2.88 -4.71
C LYS A 262 -57.47 3.36 -6.04
N GLY A 263 -56.43 2.77 -6.60
CA GLY A 263 -55.78 1.49 -6.34
C GLY A 263 -54.57 1.31 -7.29
N PRO A 264 -53.87 0.17 -7.21
CA PRO A 264 -52.44 0.05 -7.49
C PRO A 264 -52.09 -0.23 -8.95
N SER A 265 -50.91 0.20 -9.41
CA SER A 265 -50.28 -0.33 -10.63
C SER A 265 -49.45 -1.58 -10.31
N LYS A 266 -49.46 -2.53 -11.25
CA LYS A 266 -49.00 -3.91 -11.08
C LYS A 266 -47.47 -4.01 -11.11
N LYS A 267 -46.85 -4.03 -9.93
CA LYS A 267 -45.61 -4.79 -9.66
C LYS A 267 -45.49 -5.11 -8.17
N GLN A 268 -46.45 -5.86 -7.62
CA GLN A 268 -46.29 -6.61 -6.37
C GLN A 268 -47.53 -7.47 -6.07
N LYS A 269 -47.34 -8.79 -6.02
CA LYS A 269 -48.03 -9.80 -5.19
C LYS A 269 -47.05 -10.98 -5.13
N LYS A 270 -46.60 -11.54 -3.99
CA LYS A 270 -47.18 -11.64 -2.64
C LYS A 270 -46.07 -11.91 -1.58
N GLU A 271 -46.25 -11.30 -0.40
CA GLU A 271 -46.05 -11.80 0.99
C GLU A 271 -44.67 -12.34 1.42
N LYS A 272 -44.06 -11.98 2.57
CA LYS A 272 -44.57 -11.55 3.90
C LYS A 272 -43.70 -10.45 4.55
N SER A 273 -44.35 -9.61 5.34
CA SER A 273 -43.79 -8.56 6.19
C SER A 273 -43.20 -9.11 7.50
N ILE A 274 -41.92 -8.80 7.80
CA ILE A 274 -41.34 -8.72 9.15
C ILE A 274 -40.22 -7.66 9.13
N GLY A 275 -40.32 -6.66 10.01
CA GLY A 275 -39.17 -5.90 10.53
C GLY A 275 -38.86 -4.55 9.86
N ASP A 276 -39.59 -3.51 10.27
CA ASP A 276 -39.14 -2.11 10.18
C ASP A 276 -38.07 -1.87 11.26
N ASP A 277 -36.84 -1.53 10.87
CA ASP A 277 -35.83 -0.94 11.76
C ASP A 277 -35.20 0.31 11.12
N VAL A 278 -35.86 1.42 11.44
CA VAL A 278 -35.42 2.78 11.76
C VAL A 278 -33.91 3.12 11.58
N ILE A 279 -33.66 4.28 10.94
CA ILE A 279 -32.56 5.17 11.34
C ILE A 279 -33.17 6.56 11.49
N ASP A 280 -33.68 6.84 12.68
CA ASP A 280 -33.35 8.06 13.38
C ASP A 280 -33.18 7.73 14.88
N TRP A 281 -32.34 8.46 15.59
CA TRP A 281 -31.84 8.19 16.95
C TRP A 281 -32.77 7.47 17.98
N TRP A 282 -32.16 6.53 18.76
CA TRP A 282 -32.47 6.02 20.14
C TRP A 282 -33.12 4.60 20.38
N GLU A 283 -32.30 3.66 20.95
CA GLU A 283 -32.53 2.63 22.03
C GLU A 283 -33.38 1.31 21.96
N GLY A 284 -32.70 0.14 22.10
CA GLY A 284 -33.06 -1.11 22.87
C GLY A 284 -33.58 -2.35 22.08
N LEU A 285 -33.24 -3.65 22.29
CA LEU A 285 -32.64 -4.43 23.40
C LEU A 285 -32.33 -5.94 23.05
N PHE A 286 -31.32 -6.55 23.74
CA PHE A 286 -31.06 -7.99 24.10
C PHE A 286 -30.47 -9.02 23.08
N LYS A 287 -29.65 -10.07 23.40
CA LYS A 287 -28.95 -10.76 24.55
C LYS A 287 -27.69 -11.48 23.95
N VAL A 288 -26.59 -11.88 24.62
CA VAL A 288 -26.31 -13.19 25.32
C VAL A 288 -25.02 -13.09 26.19
N LYS A 289 -24.84 -14.08 27.09
CA LYS A 289 -23.98 -14.27 28.30
C LYS A 289 -22.44 -14.46 28.10
N PRO A 290 -21.60 -14.17 29.13
CA PRO A 290 -20.16 -14.49 29.18
C PRO A 290 -19.78 -15.63 30.17
N ILE A 291 -18.59 -16.24 29.97
CA ILE A 291 -17.84 -17.01 30.99
C ILE A 291 -16.36 -16.57 30.97
N ILE A 292 -15.76 -16.48 32.16
CA ILE A 292 -14.44 -15.93 32.53
C ILE A 292 -13.54 -17.08 33.00
N VAL A 293 -12.22 -16.97 32.85
CA VAL A 293 -11.26 -17.58 33.80
C VAL A 293 -10.07 -16.62 34.07
N PRO A 294 -9.52 -16.55 35.31
CA PRO A 294 -8.66 -15.46 35.78
C PRO A 294 -7.18 -15.83 35.98
N ASN A 295 -6.35 -14.80 36.21
CA ASN A 295 -4.95 -14.83 36.70
C ASN A 295 -4.93 -14.90 38.26
N PRO A 296 -3.85 -15.35 38.94
CA PRO A 296 -2.95 -14.38 39.64
C PRO A 296 -1.50 -14.83 40.04
N GLN A 297 -0.59 -13.82 40.02
CA GLN A 297 0.48 -13.39 40.98
C GLN A 297 1.57 -14.32 41.61
N ALA A 298 2.73 -13.67 41.87
CA ALA A 298 4.01 -14.12 42.45
C ALA A 298 4.07 -14.15 44.00
N PRO A 299 5.17 -14.68 44.62
CA PRO A 299 6.01 -13.85 45.53
C PRO A 299 7.52 -14.21 45.72
N THR A 300 8.32 -13.19 46.05
CA THR A 300 9.51 -13.00 46.97
C THR A 300 10.55 -14.09 47.37
N GLY A 301 11.86 -13.70 47.43
CA GLY A 301 12.73 -13.86 48.64
C GLY A 301 14.14 -14.53 48.58
N ASN A 302 15.22 -13.71 48.65
CA ASN A 302 16.58 -13.83 49.28
C ASN A 302 17.64 -14.96 49.03
N ASN A 303 18.91 -14.50 49.02
CA ASN A 303 20.26 -15.10 48.75
C ASN A 303 20.89 -15.87 49.96
N PRO A 304 21.97 -16.71 49.79
CA PRO A 304 23.37 -16.24 49.93
C PRO A 304 24.49 -16.97 49.09
N LEU A 305 25.71 -16.43 49.22
CA LEU A 305 26.97 -16.54 48.45
C LEU A 305 27.88 -17.76 48.82
N LYS A 306 28.66 -18.35 47.87
CA LYS A 306 30.17 -18.46 47.87
C LYS A 306 30.82 -19.56 46.97
N THR A 307 31.82 -19.11 46.19
CA THR A 307 33.19 -19.64 45.84
C THR A 307 33.48 -21.04 45.26
N GLY A 308 34.32 -21.08 44.21
CA GLY A 308 35.24 -22.18 43.87
C GLY A 308 35.63 -22.32 42.38
N GLU A 309 36.88 -21.97 42.03
CA GLU A 309 37.64 -22.21 40.77
C GLU A 309 37.74 -23.71 40.37
N ALA A 310 38.19 -24.22 39.21
CA ALA A 310 38.56 -23.81 37.85
C ALA A 310 38.73 -25.12 37.03
N ASP A 311 38.57 -25.13 35.70
CA ASP A 311 39.50 -25.85 34.80
C ASP A 311 39.34 -25.54 33.28
N LYS A 312 40.43 -24.99 32.76
CA LYS A 312 41.12 -25.02 31.44
C LYS A 312 40.47 -25.63 30.16
N ASN A 313 40.28 -24.72 29.18
CA ASN A 313 40.79 -24.66 27.77
C ASN A 313 40.52 -25.79 26.73
N PRO A 314 40.62 -25.53 25.40
CA PRO A 314 40.02 -24.47 24.57
C PRO A 314 39.38 -25.03 23.28
N LYS A 315 38.32 -24.43 22.72
CA LYS A 315 37.90 -24.71 21.33
C LYS A 315 37.55 -23.43 20.59
N GLU A 316 38.12 -23.34 19.39
CA GLU A 316 38.11 -22.21 18.48
C GLU A 316 36.70 -21.80 18.07
N ASP A 317 36.32 -20.59 18.46
CA ASP A 317 35.10 -19.93 17.99
C ASP A 317 35.30 -19.42 16.55
N LYS A 318 34.49 -19.96 15.64
CA LYS A 318 34.17 -19.30 14.36
C LYS A 318 33.52 -17.96 14.68
N LYS A 319 34.24 -16.86 14.45
CA LYS A 319 33.71 -15.50 14.59
C LYS A 319 32.58 -15.25 13.58
N GLU A 320 31.35 -15.39 14.04
CA GLU A 320 30.24 -14.58 13.55
C GLU A 320 30.61 -13.09 13.71
N GLY A 321 30.27 -12.25 12.71
CA GLY A 321 30.42 -10.81 12.86
C GLY A 321 29.66 -10.36 14.11
N PRO A 322 30.26 -9.51 14.98
CA PRO A 322 29.70 -9.24 16.28
C PRO A 322 28.30 -8.63 16.11
N ASN A 323 27.29 -9.27 16.70
CA ASN A 323 25.99 -8.65 16.90
C ASN A 323 26.23 -7.38 17.72
N CYS A 324 26.24 -6.25 17.02
CA CYS A 324 26.64 -4.96 17.55
C CYS A 324 25.54 -4.32 18.42
N GLY A 325 24.36 -4.96 18.56
CA GLY A 325 23.22 -4.39 19.29
C GLY A 325 22.83 -3.01 18.77
N GLU A 326 22.92 -2.80 17.45
CA GLU A 326 22.69 -1.51 16.78
C GLU A 326 23.66 -0.37 17.15
N LYS A 327 24.70 -0.64 17.95
CA LYS A 327 25.62 0.37 18.50
C LYS A 327 26.30 1.23 17.44
N PHE A 328 26.58 0.64 16.27
CA PHE A 328 27.28 1.31 15.16
C PHE A 328 26.35 1.62 13.98
N CYS A 329 25.04 1.48 14.14
CA CYS A 329 24.10 1.83 13.08
C CYS A 329 23.88 3.34 13.03
N ILE A 330 23.77 3.85 11.81
CA ILE A 330 23.43 5.25 11.54
C ILE A 330 21.97 5.48 11.93
N LYS A 331 21.71 6.57 12.63
CA LYS A 331 20.42 6.91 13.21
C LYS A 331 20.14 8.41 13.12
N LYS A 332 18.93 8.79 13.53
CA LYS A 332 18.48 10.19 13.54
C LYS A 332 19.48 11.10 14.27
N GLY A 333 19.84 12.21 13.61
CA GLY A 333 20.80 13.20 14.09
C GLY A 333 22.21 13.04 13.52
N ASP A 334 22.57 11.89 12.97
CA ASP A 334 23.87 11.70 12.33
C ASP A 334 23.98 12.51 11.02
N LYS A 335 25.20 12.91 10.64
CA LYS A 335 25.49 13.63 9.39
C LYS A 335 26.66 13.00 8.65
N SER A 336 26.50 12.73 7.34
CA SER A 336 27.59 12.23 6.49
C SER A 336 27.23 12.23 5.00
N GLU A 337 28.27 12.21 4.16
CA GLU A 337 28.14 11.93 2.72
C GLU A 337 27.42 10.60 2.43
N LEU A 338 27.62 9.59 3.30
CA LEU A 338 26.95 8.29 3.18
C LEU A 338 25.44 8.43 3.32
N ILE A 339 24.96 9.22 4.29
CA ILE A 339 23.53 9.49 4.48
C ILE A 339 22.97 10.20 3.26
N ARG A 340 23.71 11.14 2.66
CA ARG A 340 23.28 11.82 1.44
C ARG A 340 23.05 10.86 0.28
N GLU A 341 24.01 9.96 0.06
CA GLU A 341 23.89 8.95 -0.98
C GLU A 341 22.73 7.98 -0.72
N ILE A 342 22.49 7.59 0.54
CA ILE A 342 21.31 6.79 0.92
C ILE A 342 20.02 7.56 0.62
N ASN A 343 19.94 8.84 1.01
CA ASN A 343 18.79 9.71 0.76
C ASN A 343 18.50 9.90 -0.73
N ILE A 344 19.52 9.93 -1.58
CA ILE A 344 19.37 9.99 -3.04
C ILE A 344 18.88 8.65 -3.60
N ARG A 345 19.54 7.54 -3.25
CA ARG A 345 19.28 6.20 -3.83
C ARG A 345 17.94 5.62 -3.40
N LEU A 346 17.47 5.99 -2.22
CA LEU A 346 16.18 5.58 -1.68
C LEU A 346 15.12 6.69 -1.73
N ALA A 347 15.35 7.78 -2.48
CA ALA A 347 14.44 8.94 -2.50
C ALA A 347 12.99 8.57 -2.82
N GLY A 348 12.74 7.51 -3.61
CA GLY A 348 11.40 7.06 -3.95
C GLY A 348 10.62 6.35 -2.83
N PHE A 349 11.26 5.99 -1.71
CA PHE A 349 10.60 5.40 -0.55
C PHE A 349 10.14 6.51 0.41
N GLY A 350 8.93 7.02 0.23
CA GLY A 350 8.31 8.05 1.07
C GLY A 350 8.69 9.47 0.70
N GLY A 351 9.52 9.64 -0.34
CA GLY A 351 10.04 10.91 -0.80
C GLY A 351 11.19 11.40 0.08
N ASN A 352 12.34 11.75 -0.50
CA ASN A 352 13.43 12.43 0.22
C ASN A 352 14.20 13.41 -0.68
N VAL A 353 15.04 14.24 -0.06
CA VAL A 353 15.94 15.20 -0.71
C VAL A 353 17.41 14.82 -0.47
N PRO A 354 18.36 15.29 -1.30
CA PRO A 354 19.80 15.06 -1.13
C PRO A 354 20.44 15.79 0.07
N THR A 355 19.89 15.64 1.28
CA THR A 355 20.51 16.10 2.54
C THR A 355 21.49 15.06 3.09
N ASP A 356 22.57 15.49 3.73
CA ASP A 356 23.51 14.63 4.47
C ASP A 356 23.09 14.33 5.90
N GLU A 357 21.98 14.89 6.36
CA GLU A 357 21.47 14.68 7.71
C GLU A 357 20.46 13.53 7.77
N PHE A 358 20.56 12.72 8.81
CA PHE A 358 19.59 11.68 9.11
C PHE A 358 18.37 12.31 9.81
N THR A 359 17.43 12.79 9.03
CA THR A 359 16.22 13.48 9.50
C THR A 359 15.09 12.50 9.85
N ASP A 360 13.98 13.02 10.40
CA ASP A 360 12.72 12.26 10.53
C ASP A 360 12.21 11.71 9.19
N ARG A 361 12.53 12.42 8.10
CA ARG A 361 12.18 12.01 6.74
C ARG A 361 13.03 10.82 6.30
N THR A 362 14.33 10.85 6.60
CA THR A 362 15.25 9.74 6.37
C THR A 362 14.84 8.51 7.17
N GLU A 363 14.50 8.65 8.45
CA GLU A 363 14.04 7.52 9.26
C GLU A 363 12.80 6.85 8.66
N LYS A 364 11.79 7.64 8.25
CA LYS A 364 10.58 7.12 7.59
C LYS A 364 10.88 6.41 6.27
N MET A 365 11.80 6.97 5.47
CA MET A 365 12.27 6.36 4.22
C MET A 365 12.94 5.01 4.49
N ILE A 366 13.83 4.92 5.49
CA ILE A 366 14.49 3.67 5.88
C ILE A 366 13.48 2.64 6.38
N LYS A 367 12.54 3.05 7.23
CA LYS A 367 11.46 2.16 7.70
C LYS A 367 10.62 1.61 6.55
N GLN A 368 10.26 2.47 5.59
CA GLN A 368 9.54 2.04 4.39
C GLN A 368 10.37 1.08 3.52
N PHE A 369 11.66 1.36 3.32
CA PHE A 369 12.56 0.46 2.59
C PHE A 369 12.72 -0.90 3.28
N GLN A 370 12.88 -0.90 4.61
CA GLN A 370 12.96 -2.11 5.42
C GLN A 370 11.69 -2.95 5.33
N ARG A 371 10.51 -2.33 5.47
CA ARG A 371 9.22 -3.02 5.35
C ARG A 371 8.94 -3.53 3.94
N ASP A 372 9.15 -2.67 2.94
CA ASP A 372 8.61 -2.93 1.61
C ASP A 372 9.59 -3.72 0.73
N TYR A 373 10.90 -3.42 0.79
CA TYR A 373 11.93 -4.09 0.01
C TYR A 373 12.62 -5.22 0.78
N MET A 374 13.14 -4.92 1.98
CA MET A 374 13.93 -5.91 2.76
C MET A 374 13.06 -6.95 3.46
N LYS A 375 11.79 -6.62 3.74
CA LYS A 375 10.84 -7.44 4.51
C LYS A 375 11.34 -7.77 5.93
N VAL A 376 11.94 -6.78 6.60
CA VAL A 376 12.44 -6.88 7.98
C VAL A 376 11.76 -5.87 8.90
N PRO A 377 11.85 -6.01 10.24
CA PRO A 377 11.33 -5.03 11.18
C PRO A 377 11.83 -3.61 10.91
N GLU A 378 10.95 -2.63 11.11
CA GLU A 378 11.19 -1.20 10.83
C GLU A 378 12.04 -0.52 11.91
N THR A 379 13.33 -0.85 11.97
CA THR A 379 14.23 -0.22 12.96
C THR A 379 14.44 1.26 12.69
N GLY A 380 14.34 1.70 11.43
CA GLY A 380 14.63 3.08 11.03
C GLY A 380 16.11 3.47 11.17
N LYS A 381 17.00 2.47 11.30
CA LYS A 381 18.45 2.64 11.42
C LYS A 381 19.14 1.97 10.25
N VAL A 382 20.31 2.50 9.86
CA VAL A 382 21.13 1.93 8.77
C VAL A 382 22.31 1.18 9.37
N CYS A 383 22.28 -0.14 9.23
CA CYS A 383 23.37 -1.04 9.59
C CYS A 383 23.90 -1.75 8.32
N GLY A 384 24.86 -2.66 8.47
CA GLY A 384 25.49 -3.35 7.33
C GLY A 384 24.48 -4.08 6.43
N ASN A 385 23.43 -4.65 6.99
CA ASN A 385 22.34 -5.29 6.24
C ASN A 385 21.54 -4.30 5.37
N VAL A 386 21.27 -3.08 5.85
CA VAL A 386 20.59 -2.05 5.06
C VAL A 386 21.47 -1.57 3.92
N LEU A 387 22.78 -1.37 4.15
CA LEU A 387 23.73 -0.98 3.11
C LEU A 387 23.79 -2.03 1.97
N LYS A 388 23.86 -3.32 2.33
CA LYS A 388 23.81 -4.42 1.35
C LYS A 388 22.50 -4.42 0.56
N ALA A 389 21.36 -4.27 1.23
CA ALA A 389 20.06 -4.22 0.57
C ALA A 389 19.92 -3.00 -0.37
N VAL A 390 20.52 -1.86 -0.03
CA VAL A 390 20.57 -0.69 -0.92
C VAL A 390 21.36 -1.01 -2.19
N ASP A 391 22.50 -1.69 -2.10
CA ASP A 391 23.26 -2.14 -3.28
C ASP A 391 22.45 -3.12 -4.14
N GLU A 392 21.77 -4.09 -3.52
CA GLU A 392 20.87 -5.02 -4.22
C GLU A 392 19.72 -4.30 -4.95
N PHE A 393 19.08 -3.34 -4.27
CA PHE A 393 18.04 -2.52 -4.88
C PHE A 393 18.58 -1.73 -6.06
N CYS A 394 19.74 -1.10 -5.90
CA CYS A 394 20.39 -0.34 -6.95
C CYS A 394 20.71 -1.20 -8.17
N ASN A 395 21.33 -2.36 -7.96
CA ASN A 395 21.71 -3.28 -9.04
C ASN A 395 20.50 -3.80 -9.82
N LYS A 396 19.39 -4.06 -9.12
CA LYS A 396 18.17 -4.59 -9.74
C LYS A 396 17.33 -3.52 -10.45
N TRP A 397 17.29 -2.30 -9.92
CA TRP A 397 16.31 -1.28 -10.34
C TRP A 397 16.92 -0.03 -10.96
N VAL A 398 18.23 0.02 -11.19
CA VAL A 398 18.89 1.15 -11.85
C VAL A 398 18.20 1.54 -13.16
N GLU A 399 18.02 2.85 -13.36
CA GLU A 399 17.47 3.40 -14.59
C GLU A 399 18.50 3.42 -15.72
N LYS A 400 18.04 3.24 -16.96
CA LYS A 400 18.89 3.37 -18.14
C LYS A 400 18.97 4.85 -18.56
N ILE A 401 20.13 5.48 -18.39
CA ILE A 401 20.27 6.94 -18.60
C ILE A 401 19.96 7.36 -20.04
N SER A 402 20.20 6.49 -21.02
CA SER A 402 19.93 6.75 -22.43
C SER A 402 18.46 7.04 -22.72
N ASP A 403 17.53 6.47 -21.93
CA ASP A 403 16.10 6.66 -22.10
C ASP A 403 15.65 8.08 -21.72
N TYR A 404 16.50 8.82 -21.01
CA TYR A 404 16.21 10.19 -20.58
C TYR A 404 16.85 11.25 -21.48
N THR A 405 17.59 10.83 -22.51
CA THR A 405 18.27 11.76 -23.41
C THR A 405 17.29 12.69 -24.14
N CYS A 406 17.79 13.86 -24.48
CA CYS A 406 17.00 14.97 -24.99
C CYS A 406 16.27 14.61 -26.28
N LEU A 407 14.98 14.94 -26.32
CA LEU A 407 14.14 14.72 -27.50
C LEU A 407 14.58 15.54 -28.72
N CYS A 408 15.43 16.57 -28.58
CA CYS A 408 15.95 17.33 -29.72
C CYS A 408 16.64 16.43 -30.76
N LYS A 409 17.19 15.29 -30.35
CA LYS A 409 17.86 14.34 -31.25
C LYS A 409 16.92 13.81 -32.34
N ASN A 410 15.63 13.67 -32.00
CA ASN A 410 14.59 13.11 -32.85
C ASN A 410 13.84 14.17 -33.68
N VAL A 411 14.19 15.46 -33.58
CA VAL A 411 13.53 16.54 -34.32
C VAL A 411 14.42 16.97 -35.49
N HIS A 412 13.93 16.81 -36.72
CA HIS A 412 14.70 17.13 -37.93
C HIS A 412 14.92 18.64 -38.14
N SER A 413 13.98 19.48 -37.72
CA SER A 413 14.08 20.95 -37.87
C SER A 413 15.12 21.59 -36.95
N ILE A 414 15.62 20.87 -35.94
CA ILE A 414 16.66 21.38 -35.04
C ILE A 414 18.03 21.06 -35.65
N THR A 415 18.73 22.10 -36.10
CA THR A 415 20.11 21.99 -36.61
C THR A 415 21.13 21.91 -35.47
N ASN A 416 20.91 22.70 -34.42
CA ASN A 416 21.86 22.85 -33.32
C ASN A 416 21.55 21.91 -32.14
N LYS A 417 21.47 20.59 -32.37
CA LYS A 417 21.11 19.59 -31.35
C LYS A 417 22.08 19.56 -30.16
N CYS A 418 21.62 19.16 -28.98
CA CYS A 418 22.50 18.88 -27.83
C CYS A 418 22.99 17.42 -27.86
N SER A 419 24.05 17.11 -27.10
CA SER A 419 24.63 15.76 -26.98
C SER A 419 23.79 14.78 -26.14
N GLY A 420 22.60 15.19 -25.71
CA GLY A 420 21.67 14.39 -24.92
C GLY A 420 21.16 15.08 -23.66
N PHE A 421 21.92 16.01 -23.07
CA PHE A 421 21.54 16.67 -21.81
C PHE A 421 21.90 18.16 -21.81
N GLY A 422 21.22 18.92 -22.67
CA GLY A 422 21.38 20.37 -22.78
C GLY A 422 22.79 20.80 -23.18
N LYS A 423 23.00 22.12 -23.20
CA LYS A 423 24.29 22.77 -23.41
C LYS A 423 24.69 23.66 -22.22
N GLY A 424 23.95 23.58 -21.11
CA GLY A 424 24.20 24.40 -19.92
C GLY A 424 23.81 25.86 -20.08
N ARG A 425 22.89 26.18 -20.99
CA ARG A 425 22.48 27.57 -21.26
C ARG A 425 21.66 28.16 -20.11
N TYR A 426 21.75 29.49 -19.97
CA TYR A 426 20.92 30.31 -19.09
C TYR A 426 21.07 30.00 -17.59
N ASN A 427 22.28 29.63 -17.16
CA ASN A 427 22.59 29.46 -15.74
C ASN A 427 22.45 30.81 -15.01
N GLY A 428 21.64 30.85 -13.95
CA GLY A 428 21.37 32.07 -13.18
C GLY A 428 20.36 33.02 -13.82
N GLU A 429 19.78 32.67 -14.98
CA GLU A 429 18.75 33.47 -15.64
C GLU A 429 17.34 32.95 -15.34
N TYR A 430 16.41 33.87 -15.07
CA TYR A 430 15.04 33.54 -14.72
C TYR A 430 14.05 34.25 -15.65
N SER A 431 12.92 33.60 -15.94
CA SER A 431 11.81 34.20 -16.69
C SER A 431 10.90 35.09 -15.84
N SER A 432 11.19 35.21 -14.54
CA SER A 432 10.45 36.01 -13.56
C SER A 432 11.41 36.67 -12.57
N SER A 433 11.06 37.86 -12.09
CA SER A 433 11.82 38.60 -11.07
C SER A 433 11.86 37.90 -9.71
N SER A 434 10.93 36.98 -9.43
CA SER A 434 10.87 36.25 -8.16
C SER A 434 12.00 35.24 -7.94
N LYS A 435 12.81 34.94 -8.97
CA LYS A 435 13.99 34.05 -8.91
C LYS A 435 13.76 32.68 -8.25
N ILE A 436 12.54 32.16 -8.31
CA ILE A 436 12.22 30.80 -7.83
C ILE A 436 12.50 29.76 -8.93
N GLU A 437 12.87 28.54 -8.53
CA GLU A 437 13.36 27.50 -9.44
C GLU A 437 12.41 27.18 -10.60
N ARG A 438 11.10 27.32 -10.39
CA ARG A 438 10.10 27.06 -11.43
C ARG A 438 10.23 27.99 -12.64
N TYR A 439 10.87 29.16 -12.48
CA TYR A 439 11.16 30.15 -13.52
C TYR A 439 12.63 30.15 -13.95
N HIS A 440 13.47 29.31 -13.34
CA HIS A 440 14.87 29.20 -13.70
C HIS A 440 14.97 28.58 -15.11
N LYS A 441 15.64 29.31 -16.01
CA LYS A 441 15.81 28.93 -17.42
C LYS A 441 16.91 27.90 -17.65
N TYR A 442 17.62 27.51 -16.60
CA TYR A 442 18.86 26.77 -16.71
C TYR A 442 18.70 25.33 -17.22
N GLU A 443 19.51 24.99 -18.22
CA GLU A 443 19.71 23.62 -18.69
C GLU A 443 20.64 22.83 -17.73
N ARG A 444 20.05 22.16 -16.74
CA ARG A 444 20.84 21.39 -15.76
C ARG A 444 21.70 20.32 -16.43
N PRO A 445 22.89 20.00 -15.89
CA PRO A 445 23.85 19.12 -16.55
C PRO A 445 23.51 17.63 -16.39
N GLY A 446 22.32 17.21 -16.81
CA GLY A 446 21.86 15.82 -16.72
C GLY A 446 20.46 15.69 -16.15
N ILE A 447 20.11 14.50 -15.67
CA ILE A 447 18.86 14.25 -14.94
C ILE A 447 19.16 14.15 -13.45
N HIS A 448 18.28 14.73 -12.64
CA HIS A 448 18.40 14.70 -11.18
C HIS A 448 18.33 13.26 -10.64
N ARG A 449 19.31 12.83 -9.84
CA ARG A 449 19.41 11.45 -9.35
C ARG A 449 18.21 11.01 -8.51
N ALA A 450 17.65 11.89 -7.68
CA ALA A 450 16.45 11.55 -6.91
C ALA A 450 15.25 11.23 -7.81
N LEU A 451 15.15 11.87 -8.98
CA LEU A 451 14.09 11.59 -9.97
C LEU A 451 14.26 10.20 -10.59
N LEU A 452 15.49 9.82 -10.90
CA LEU A 452 15.82 8.47 -11.40
C LEU A 452 15.41 7.41 -10.37
N TRP A 453 15.82 7.57 -9.10
CA TRP A 453 15.50 6.61 -8.05
C TRP A 453 14.02 6.62 -7.62
N GLY A 454 13.33 7.75 -7.76
CA GLY A 454 11.88 7.83 -7.68
C GLY A 454 11.22 6.93 -8.73
N THR A 455 11.71 6.99 -9.97
CA THR A 455 11.22 6.15 -11.08
C THR A 455 11.56 4.67 -10.88
N SER A 456 12.76 4.33 -10.41
CA SER A 456 13.15 2.97 -10.03
C SER A 456 12.21 2.38 -8.97
N THR A 457 11.90 3.17 -7.94
CA THR A 457 11.02 2.75 -6.85
C THR A 457 9.60 2.53 -7.34
N LEU A 458 9.10 3.39 -8.24
CA LEU A 458 7.81 3.20 -8.89
C LEU A 458 7.76 1.88 -9.68
N ARG A 459 8.80 1.56 -10.45
CA ARG A 459 8.91 0.28 -11.17
C ARG A 459 8.90 -0.92 -10.23
N PHE A 460 9.59 -0.82 -9.09
CA PHE A 460 9.56 -1.84 -8.05
C PHE A 460 8.14 -2.09 -7.51
N TYR A 461 7.39 -1.06 -7.13
CA TYR A 461 6.03 -1.26 -6.64
C TYR A 461 5.06 -1.73 -7.73
N LEU A 462 5.23 -1.28 -8.97
CA LEU A 462 4.45 -1.77 -10.09
C LEU A 462 4.74 -3.25 -10.39
N SER A 463 5.95 -3.74 -10.14
CA SER A 463 6.27 -5.17 -10.35
C SER A 463 5.63 -6.10 -9.32
N LYS A 464 5.05 -5.57 -8.24
CA LYS A 464 4.36 -6.35 -7.20
C LYS A 464 2.89 -6.64 -7.52
N GLN A 465 2.43 -6.29 -8.73
CA GLN A 465 1.07 -6.56 -9.19
C GLN A 465 1.01 -6.63 -10.72
N ASP A 466 -0.12 -7.12 -11.24
CA ASP A 466 -0.28 -7.41 -12.68
C ASP A 466 -1.26 -6.52 -13.43
N VAL A 467 -1.96 -5.63 -12.72
CA VAL A 467 -2.96 -4.74 -13.31
C VAL A 467 -2.30 -3.62 -14.09
N TYR A 468 -1.41 -2.86 -13.47
CA TYR A 468 -0.74 -1.72 -14.11
C TYR A 468 0.70 -2.07 -14.48
N LYS A 469 1.14 -1.73 -15.69
CA LYS A 469 2.55 -1.90 -16.05
C LYS A 469 3.16 -0.58 -16.48
N TYR A 470 4.39 -0.38 -16.05
CA TYR A 470 5.29 0.64 -16.58
C TYR A 470 5.62 0.27 -18.04
N LEU A 471 5.56 1.23 -18.96
CA LEU A 471 5.91 0.99 -20.37
C LEU A 471 7.22 1.70 -20.76
N TRP A 472 7.13 2.95 -21.21
CA TRP A 472 8.28 3.75 -21.65
C TRP A 472 8.17 5.18 -21.13
N LYS A 473 9.28 5.93 -21.22
CA LYS A 473 9.28 7.37 -20.95
C LYS A 473 8.87 8.10 -22.22
N THR A 474 7.83 8.92 -22.16
CA THR A 474 7.47 9.78 -23.30
C THR A 474 8.40 10.99 -23.39
N ALA A 475 8.98 11.41 -22.27
CA ALA A 475 10.07 12.39 -22.24
C ALA A 475 10.89 12.32 -20.96
N GLY A 476 12.22 12.39 -21.09
CA GLY A 476 13.13 12.71 -19.99
C GLY A 476 13.59 14.16 -20.10
N TYR A 477 14.65 14.40 -20.87
CA TYR A 477 15.23 15.72 -21.06
C TYR A 477 14.64 16.48 -22.26
N ARG A 478 14.51 17.81 -22.13
CA ARG A 478 14.16 18.75 -23.21
C ARG A 478 15.02 20.01 -23.05
N CYS A 479 15.97 20.24 -23.95
CA CYS A 479 16.77 21.46 -24.00
C CYS A 479 15.99 22.61 -24.65
N TRP A 480 16.53 23.84 -24.62
CA TRP A 480 15.91 25.02 -25.23
C TRP A 480 15.66 24.85 -26.72
N GLU A 481 16.55 24.18 -27.46
CA GLU A 481 16.35 23.91 -28.89
C GLU A 481 15.07 23.11 -29.13
N HIS A 482 14.80 22.10 -28.29
CA HIS A 482 13.56 21.32 -28.36
C HIS A 482 12.34 22.10 -27.83
N ASN A 483 12.51 22.92 -26.79
CA ASN A 483 11.43 23.76 -26.30
C ASN A 483 11.03 24.86 -27.30
N ASN A 484 11.97 25.37 -28.10
CA ASN A 484 11.69 26.36 -29.12
C ASN A 484 11.03 25.73 -30.37
N SER A 485 11.40 24.48 -30.72
CA SER A 485 10.79 23.79 -31.86
C SER A 485 9.33 23.38 -31.64
N VAL A 486 8.94 23.19 -30.38
CA VAL A 486 7.56 23.00 -29.96
C VAL A 486 7.31 24.00 -28.84
N PRO A 487 6.89 25.24 -29.16
CA PRO A 487 6.96 26.41 -28.28
C PRO A 487 6.41 26.13 -26.88
N ARG A 488 7.30 25.86 -25.94
CA ARG A 488 6.99 25.62 -24.52
C ARG A 488 7.75 26.61 -23.65
N THR A 489 7.07 27.09 -22.61
CA THR A 489 7.64 28.01 -21.63
C THR A 489 8.13 27.31 -20.35
N SER A 490 7.79 26.02 -20.16
CA SER A 490 8.20 25.24 -18.98
C SER A 490 9.62 24.70 -19.09
N THR A 491 10.36 24.73 -17.99
CA THR A 491 11.76 24.27 -17.87
C THR A 491 11.90 23.01 -17.00
N ASN A 492 10.81 22.37 -16.60
CA ASN A 492 10.84 21.16 -15.77
C ASN A 492 11.66 20.01 -16.41
N HIS A 493 11.52 19.78 -17.72
CA HIS A 493 12.29 18.76 -18.44
C HIS A 493 13.75 19.16 -18.74
N MET A 494 14.24 20.30 -18.25
CA MET A 494 15.67 20.63 -18.29
C MET A 494 16.41 19.95 -17.12
N GLY A 495 16.20 18.65 -16.96
CA GLY A 495 16.85 17.81 -15.96
C GLY A 495 16.03 17.43 -14.73
N LYS A 496 14.84 18.02 -14.53
CA LYS A 496 14.07 17.91 -13.27
C LYS A 496 12.79 17.10 -13.39
N ALA A 497 12.43 16.59 -14.57
CA ALA A 497 11.16 15.92 -14.80
C ALA A 497 11.25 14.73 -15.75
N VAL A 498 10.27 13.83 -15.63
CA VAL A 498 10.05 12.68 -16.52
C VAL A 498 8.56 12.49 -16.75
N ASP A 499 8.18 12.20 -17.99
CA ASP A 499 6.83 11.82 -18.39
C ASP A 499 6.80 10.30 -18.64
N ILE A 500 5.92 9.58 -17.94
CA ILE A 500 5.89 8.11 -17.94
C ILE A 500 4.56 7.57 -18.50
N GLN A 501 4.67 6.61 -19.42
CA GLN A 501 3.55 5.91 -20.04
C GLN A 501 3.22 4.61 -19.31
N PHE A 502 1.93 4.28 -19.23
CA PHE A 502 1.41 3.09 -18.53
C PHE A 502 0.46 2.28 -19.40
N SER A 503 0.29 1.00 -19.03
CA SER A 503 -0.82 0.15 -19.46
C SER A 503 -1.63 -0.35 -18.27
N LYS A 504 -2.87 -0.77 -18.55
CA LYS A 504 -3.71 -1.56 -17.65
C LYS A 504 -4.10 -2.87 -18.33
N ASN A 505 -3.81 -4.01 -17.71
CA ASN A 505 -4.11 -5.35 -18.25
C ASN A 505 -3.61 -5.53 -19.70
N GLY A 506 -2.39 -5.07 -19.99
CA GLY A 506 -1.80 -5.11 -21.34
C GLY A 506 -2.27 -4.00 -22.30
N ILE A 507 -3.31 -3.25 -21.97
CA ILE A 507 -3.83 -2.17 -22.83
C ILE A 507 -3.15 -0.85 -22.47
N THR A 508 -2.43 -0.26 -23.44
CA THR A 508 -1.78 1.05 -23.26
C THR A 508 -2.80 2.15 -22.99
N ILE A 509 -2.54 2.97 -21.97
CA ILE A 509 -3.35 4.16 -21.62
C ILE A 509 -2.96 5.30 -22.57
N GLY A 510 -3.29 5.18 -23.85
CA GLY A 510 -2.84 6.08 -24.92
C GLY A 510 -3.89 7.11 -25.35
N GLY A 511 -3.40 8.18 -25.97
CA GLY A 511 -4.24 9.20 -26.63
C GLY A 511 -4.98 10.14 -25.68
N LYS A 512 -5.53 11.22 -26.24
CA LYS A 512 -6.30 12.22 -25.48
C LYS A 512 -7.73 11.73 -25.28
N ARG A 513 -7.97 10.96 -24.22
CA ARG A 513 -9.27 10.31 -23.93
C ARG A 513 -9.70 10.50 -22.49
N GLU A 514 -10.97 10.78 -22.27
CA GLU A 514 -11.53 10.95 -20.92
C GLU A 514 -11.48 9.65 -20.09
N SER A 515 -11.62 8.50 -20.75
CA SER A 515 -11.52 7.17 -20.13
C SER A 515 -10.15 6.86 -19.52
N ASN A 516 -9.08 7.56 -19.93
CA ASN A 516 -7.75 7.40 -19.35
C ASN A 516 -7.64 8.05 -17.97
N LEU A 517 -8.36 9.16 -17.74
CA LEU A 517 -8.23 9.98 -16.53
C LEU A 517 -8.45 9.19 -15.23
N PRO A 518 -9.52 8.38 -15.06
CA PRO A 518 -9.68 7.57 -13.84
C PRO A 518 -8.55 6.55 -13.67
N LEU A 519 -7.99 6.02 -14.75
CA LEU A 519 -6.88 5.05 -14.67
C LEU A 519 -5.59 5.72 -14.21
N LEU A 520 -5.26 6.89 -14.74
CA LEU A 520 -4.09 7.66 -14.36
C LEU A 520 -4.20 8.17 -12.91
N ARG A 521 -5.40 8.59 -12.48
CA ARG A 521 -5.67 8.96 -11.08
C ARG A 521 -5.50 7.76 -10.13
N ASP A 522 -5.97 6.58 -10.53
CA ASP A 522 -5.78 5.36 -9.74
C ASP A 522 -4.29 4.98 -9.64
N ILE A 523 -3.51 5.12 -10.72
CA ILE A 523 -2.05 4.93 -10.68
C ILE A 523 -1.39 5.95 -9.75
N ASN A 524 -1.78 7.23 -9.82
CA ASN A 524 -1.28 8.24 -8.90
C ASN A 524 -1.54 7.83 -7.45
N ASP A 525 -2.80 7.56 -7.11
CA ASP A 525 -3.22 7.32 -5.73
C ASP A 525 -2.58 6.06 -5.15
N LYS A 526 -2.51 4.97 -5.95
CA LYS A 526 -1.97 3.68 -5.51
C LYS A 526 -0.45 3.63 -5.46
N PHE A 527 0.25 4.42 -6.28
CA PHE A 527 1.70 4.30 -6.41
C PHE A 527 2.46 5.59 -6.09
N TYR A 528 2.19 6.69 -6.81
CA TYR A 528 2.91 7.95 -6.64
C TYR A 528 2.65 8.60 -5.28
N SER A 529 1.38 8.82 -4.95
CA SER A 529 0.97 9.44 -3.70
C SER A 529 1.24 8.51 -2.51
N LYS A 530 0.97 7.20 -2.67
CA LYS A 530 1.15 6.21 -1.61
C LYS A 530 2.61 5.95 -1.26
N TYR A 531 3.47 5.70 -2.25
CA TYR A 531 4.82 5.21 -2.00
C TYR A 531 5.88 6.29 -2.12
N LEU A 532 5.81 7.16 -3.12
CA LEU A 532 6.79 8.25 -3.31
C LEU A 532 6.44 9.50 -2.48
N ASN A 533 5.26 9.52 -1.86
CA ASN A 533 4.69 10.71 -1.21
C ASN A 533 4.65 11.93 -2.14
N ALA A 534 4.43 11.68 -3.44
CA ALA A 534 4.37 12.72 -4.45
C ALA A 534 3.14 13.61 -4.24
N LYS A 535 3.28 14.91 -4.50
CA LYS A 535 2.21 15.90 -4.33
C LYS A 535 1.51 16.19 -5.65
N TYR A 536 0.20 16.12 -5.61
CA TYR A 536 -0.65 16.42 -6.76
C TYR A 536 -0.69 17.93 -7.03
N GLN A 537 -0.44 18.33 -8.27
CA GLN A 537 -0.47 19.73 -8.73
C GLN A 537 0.46 20.67 -7.96
N TRP A 538 1.59 20.16 -7.47
CA TRP A 538 2.56 20.91 -6.65
C TRP A 538 1.98 21.53 -5.36
N VAL A 539 0.77 21.12 -4.95
CA VAL A 539 0.12 21.64 -3.73
C VAL A 539 0.86 21.15 -2.50
N ASN A 540 1.39 22.09 -1.70
CA ASN A 540 2.31 21.78 -0.59
C ASN A 540 3.52 20.93 -1.07
N GLY A 541 3.99 21.19 -2.29
CA GLY A 541 5.02 20.44 -3.00
C GLY A 541 6.45 20.66 -2.51
N LYS A 542 6.68 21.59 -1.58
CA LYS A 542 8.04 21.95 -1.11
C LYS A 542 8.83 20.71 -0.70
N ASN A 543 9.99 20.54 -1.33
CA ASN A 543 10.91 19.41 -1.14
C ASN A 543 10.30 18.03 -1.42
N ASN A 544 9.22 17.93 -2.19
CA ASN A 544 8.57 16.68 -2.55
C ASN A 544 8.60 16.44 -4.05
N PHE A 545 8.54 15.17 -4.44
CA PHE A 545 8.14 14.82 -5.79
C PHE A 545 6.78 15.44 -6.08
N SER A 546 6.57 15.91 -7.29
CA SER A 546 5.32 16.50 -7.70
C SER A 546 4.84 15.90 -9.01
N ILE A 547 3.52 15.85 -9.18
CA ILE A 547 2.91 15.40 -10.42
C ILE A 547 1.99 16.48 -11.00
N GLU A 548 1.92 16.53 -12.33
CA GLU A 548 1.04 17.46 -13.04
C GLU A 548 -0.45 17.09 -12.85
N PRO A 549 -1.36 18.07 -13.01
CA PRO A 549 -2.79 17.81 -13.08
C PRO A 549 -3.14 16.77 -14.16
N ILE A 550 -4.03 15.82 -13.82
CA ILE A 550 -4.54 14.81 -14.76
C ILE A 550 -5.89 15.28 -15.32
N GLY A 551 -5.93 15.53 -16.63
CA GLY A 551 -7.12 16.03 -17.33
C GLY A 551 -6.85 16.34 -18.82
N LEU A 552 -7.90 16.79 -19.53
CA LEU A 552 -7.85 17.06 -20.97
C LEU A 552 -7.56 18.53 -21.33
N GLY A 553 -7.42 19.39 -20.31
CA GLY A 553 -7.17 20.82 -20.47
C GLY A 553 -5.72 21.16 -20.79
N THR A 554 -5.47 22.46 -20.92
CA THR A 554 -4.11 23.01 -21.11
C THR A 554 -3.26 22.76 -19.87
N ASN A 555 -1.99 22.38 -20.05
CA ASN A 555 -1.05 22.04 -18.97
C ASN A 555 -1.52 20.88 -18.07
N GLN A 556 -2.24 19.91 -18.64
CA GLN A 556 -2.67 18.69 -17.97
C GLN A 556 -2.20 17.46 -18.73
N THR A 557 -2.02 16.35 -18.02
CA THR A 557 -1.66 15.06 -18.61
C THR A 557 -2.89 14.16 -18.78
N TYR A 558 -2.95 13.43 -19.89
CA TYR A 558 -4.12 12.62 -20.26
C TYR A 558 -3.80 11.21 -20.74
N SER A 559 -2.54 10.91 -21.05
CA SER A 559 -2.08 9.55 -21.37
C SER A 559 -0.78 9.15 -20.67
N TRP A 560 -0.11 10.09 -20.01
CA TRP A 560 1.08 9.86 -19.19
C TRP A 560 0.91 10.49 -17.81
N ILE A 561 1.82 10.18 -16.89
CA ILE A 561 1.96 10.90 -15.63
C ILE A 561 3.30 11.62 -15.65
N HIS A 562 3.26 12.92 -15.40
CA HIS A 562 4.44 13.76 -15.18
C HIS A 562 4.92 13.58 -13.75
N LEU A 563 6.22 13.40 -13.55
CA LEU A 563 6.87 13.42 -12.25
C LEU A 563 8.05 14.40 -12.29
N ASP A 564 8.13 15.28 -11.32
CA ASP A 564 9.24 16.22 -11.21
C ASP A 564 9.70 16.47 -9.77
N VAL A 565 10.88 17.08 -9.66
CA VAL A 565 11.49 17.55 -8.40
C VAL A 565 11.66 19.07 -8.39
N ARG A 566 10.85 19.81 -9.15
CA ARG A 566 11.04 21.27 -9.34
C ARG A 566 10.82 22.09 -8.07
N GLU A 567 10.10 21.52 -7.11
CA GLU A 567 9.75 22.13 -5.82
C GLU A 567 10.79 21.84 -4.73
N PHE A 568 11.91 21.21 -5.10
CA PHE A 568 13.07 21.10 -4.21
C PHE A 568 13.70 22.48 -4.02
N ASP A 569 14.13 22.77 -2.80
CA ASP A 569 14.91 23.95 -2.49
C ASP A 569 16.23 23.93 -3.29
N ASN A 570 16.77 25.10 -3.62
CA ASN A 570 17.91 25.24 -4.54
C ASN A 570 19.16 24.44 -4.09
N GLU A 571 19.38 24.28 -2.78
CA GLU A 571 20.47 23.47 -2.22
C GLU A 571 20.39 21.99 -2.63
N TYR A 572 19.19 21.49 -2.91
CA TYR A 572 18.91 20.13 -3.35
C TYR A 572 18.85 20.01 -4.87
N LEU A 573 19.09 21.10 -5.60
CA LEU A 573 19.14 21.17 -7.06
C LEU A 573 20.51 21.64 -7.56
N ASP A 574 21.55 21.43 -6.76
CA ASP A 574 22.94 21.60 -7.16
C ASP A 574 23.29 20.63 -8.31
N ASP A 575 24.13 21.10 -9.23
CA ASP A 575 24.53 20.38 -10.43
C ASP A 575 25.18 19.02 -10.14
N LYS A 576 25.80 18.84 -8.95
CA LYS A 576 26.38 17.56 -8.53
C LYS A 576 25.34 16.44 -8.40
N TYR A 577 24.05 16.78 -8.26
CA TYR A 577 22.96 15.81 -8.21
C TYR A 577 22.39 15.45 -9.58
N PHE A 578 22.91 16.04 -10.66
CA PHE A 578 22.50 15.74 -12.03
C PHE A 578 23.54 14.87 -12.74
N VAL A 579 23.07 13.89 -13.50
CA VAL A 579 23.96 12.90 -14.14
C VAL A 579 23.66 12.73 -15.63
N LYS A 580 24.73 12.48 -16.40
CA LYS A 580 24.69 12.26 -17.85
C LYS A 580 25.12 10.85 -18.27
N THR A 581 25.78 10.10 -17.38
CA THR A 581 26.35 8.78 -17.68
C THR A 581 25.79 7.71 -16.74
N GLN A 582 25.85 6.45 -17.17
CA GLN A 582 25.21 5.34 -16.48
C GLN A 582 25.84 5.06 -15.11
N GLU A 583 27.17 5.15 -15.04
CA GLU A 583 27.98 4.85 -13.85
C GLU A 583 27.70 5.83 -12.72
N LYS A 584 27.41 7.09 -13.07
CA LYS A 584 27.18 8.17 -12.10
C LYS A 584 25.80 8.09 -11.43
N ILE A 585 24.87 7.28 -11.92
CA ILE A 585 23.54 7.11 -11.29
C ILE A 585 23.70 6.50 -9.90
N THR A 586 24.37 5.35 -9.84
CA THR A 586 24.70 4.67 -8.59
C THR A 586 25.91 5.31 -7.94
N ASN A 587 26.93 5.70 -8.70
CA ASN A 587 28.20 6.21 -8.17
C ASN A 587 28.90 5.15 -7.28
N GLY A 588 28.96 3.91 -7.76
CA GLY A 588 29.59 2.76 -7.08
C GLY A 588 28.74 2.14 -5.96
N SER A 589 29.31 1.13 -5.28
CA SER A 589 28.65 0.46 -4.14
C SER A 589 28.52 1.40 -2.95
N ILE A 590 27.34 1.43 -2.32
CA ILE A 590 27.11 2.16 -1.07
C ILE A 590 27.93 1.53 0.07
N SER A 591 28.11 0.21 0.04
CA SER A 591 28.89 -0.53 1.02
C SER A 591 30.38 -0.18 0.94
N GLU A 592 30.91 -0.04 -0.28
CA GLU A 592 32.30 0.42 -0.48
C GLU A 592 32.47 1.90 -0.10
N LEU A 593 31.50 2.74 -0.44
CA LEU A 593 31.49 4.14 0.00
C LEU A 593 31.51 4.24 1.53
N ALA A 594 30.71 3.43 2.22
CA ALA A 594 30.69 3.38 3.67
C ALA A 594 32.07 3.01 4.25
N LYS A 595 32.74 1.98 3.69
CA LYS A 595 34.11 1.62 4.09
C LYS A 595 35.10 2.77 3.88
N LYS A 596 35.05 3.44 2.72
CA LYS A 596 35.92 4.60 2.40
C LYS A 596 35.71 5.78 3.35
N LEU A 597 34.48 5.98 3.81
CA LEU A 597 34.11 7.04 4.75
C LEU A 597 34.34 6.65 6.23
N GLY A 598 34.97 5.51 6.52
CA GLY A 598 35.31 5.09 7.89
C GLY A 598 34.20 4.32 8.63
N PHE A 599 33.11 3.93 7.96
CA PHE A 599 31.99 3.21 8.57
C PHE A 599 32.22 1.69 8.62
N LEU A 600 33.47 1.22 8.81
CA LEU A 600 33.81 -0.21 8.86
C LEU A 600 32.98 -0.96 9.90
N ASN A 601 32.83 -0.38 11.10
CA ASN A 601 32.03 -0.97 12.16
C ASN A 601 30.54 -1.06 11.77
N THR A 602 29.99 -0.06 11.09
CA THR A 602 28.61 -0.11 10.57
C THR A 602 28.46 -1.21 9.52
N CYS A 603 29.44 -1.37 8.63
CA CYS A 603 29.43 -2.43 7.61
C CYS A 603 29.47 -3.84 8.22
N MET A 604 30.19 -4.01 9.33
CA MET A 604 30.29 -5.28 10.08
C MET A 604 29.12 -5.49 11.06
N CYS A 605 28.43 -4.41 11.41
CA CYS A 605 27.33 -4.40 12.37
C CYS A 605 26.08 -4.99 11.72
N ASN A 606 25.81 -6.23 12.09
CA ASN A 606 24.53 -6.88 11.91
C ASN A 606 23.79 -6.80 13.25
N SER A 607 22.68 -6.09 13.29
CA SER A 607 21.80 -6.10 14.46
C SER A 607 21.07 -7.45 14.50
N GLY A 608 21.45 -8.37 15.39
CA GLY A 608 20.70 -9.60 15.70
C GLY A 608 19.74 -9.36 16.88
N GLY A 609 18.59 -10.00 17.07
CA GLY A 609 18.03 -11.25 16.55
C GLY A 609 17.64 -12.17 17.73
N ASN A 610 16.35 -12.51 17.91
CA ASN A 610 15.86 -13.73 18.57
C ASN A 610 14.37 -14.00 18.24
N ASN A 611 14.06 -15.28 18.01
CA ASN A 611 12.86 -15.85 17.37
C ASN A 611 11.53 -15.65 18.11
N SER A 612 10.50 -15.20 17.37
CA SER A 612 9.23 -15.92 17.18
C SER A 612 8.46 -15.34 16.00
N ASP A 613 8.35 -16.13 14.93
CA ASP A 613 7.33 -16.15 13.88
C ASP A 613 6.80 -14.83 13.29
N THR A 614 7.40 -14.39 12.19
CA THR A 614 6.64 -14.18 10.93
C THR A 614 7.60 -14.01 9.74
N LYS A 615 7.73 -15.08 8.96
CA LYS A 615 8.33 -15.07 7.61
C LYS A 615 7.59 -14.09 6.69
N PRO A 616 8.28 -13.38 5.78
CA PRO A 616 7.64 -12.69 4.67
C PRO A 616 6.92 -13.69 3.77
N GLN A 617 5.61 -13.50 3.60
CA GLN A 617 4.76 -14.34 2.76
C GLN A 617 4.87 -13.91 1.28
N GLU A 618 5.84 -14.50 0.60
CA GLU A 618 5.95 -14.86 -0.84
C GLU A 618 7.03 -15.97 -0.79
N ASP A 619 6.80 -17.23 -0.45
CA ASP A 619 5.63 -18.10 -0.52
C ASP A 619 5.61 -18.99 0.74
N ALA A 620 4.43 -19.23 1.34
CA ALA A 620 4.26 -20.03 2.54
C ALA A 620 4.50 -21.54 2.36
N GLU A 621 5.31 -21.95 1.38
CA GLU A 621 5.80 -23.32 1.21
C GLU A 621 7.25 -23.49 1.70
N ASN A 622 8.02 -22.43 1.94
CA ASN A 622 9.48 -22.53 2.12
C ASN A 622 9.99 -22.77 3.55
N ASP A 623 9.16 -23.26 4.47
CA ASP A 623 9.61 -23.81 5.77
C ASP A 623 9.35 -25.30 5.91
N LYS A 624 8.92 -25.92 4.82
CA LYS A 624 8.82 -27.35 4.71
C LYS A 624 9.44 -27.74 3.39
N ARG A 625 10.05 -28.92 3.37
CA ARG A 625 10.39 -29.53 2.11
C ARG A 625 9.09 -29.79 1.34
N ILE A 626 9.02 -29.37 0.08
CA ILE A 626 7.86 -29.57 -0.80
C ILE A 626 8.24 -30.41 -2.02
N ASP A 627 7.25 -30.93 -2.73
CA ASP A 627 7.47 -31.67 -3.97
C ASP A 627 8.33 -30.83 -4.95
N PRO A 628 9.48 -31.36 -5.42
CA PRO A 628 10.36 -30.65 -6.36
C PRO A 628 9.65 -30.17 -7.62
N LYS A 629 8.57 -30.84 -8.07
CA LYS A 629 7.75 -30.41 -9.22
C LYS A 629 7.09 -29.05 -9.05
N LYS A 630 7.00 -28.54 -7.81
CA LYS A 630 6.50 -27.20 -7.49
C LYS A 630 7.61 -26.15 -7.41
N LEU A 631 8.88 -26.56 -7.39
CA LEU A 631 10.03 -25.67 -7.24
C LEU A 631 10.59 -25.27 -8.61
N LYS A 632 11.18 -24.08 -8.67
CA LYS A 632 11.97 -23.55 -9.79
C LYS A 632 13.21 -22.87 -9.27
N ALA A 633 14.26 -22.77 -10.08
CA ALA A 633 15.52 -22.16 -9.66
C ALA A 633 15.28 -20.71 -9.23
N SER A 634 15.66 -20.39 -8.00
CA SER A 634 15.45 -19.05 -7.45
C SER A 634 16.32 -18.00 -8.17
N SER A 635 15.99 -16.72 -7.97
CA SER A 635 16.85 -15.64 -8.47
C SER A 635 18.27 -15.69 -7.89
N LYS A 636 18.44 -16.21 -6.67
CA LYS A 636 19.76 -16.38 -6.04
C LYS A 636 20.55 -17.51 -6.71
N ALA A 637 19.90 -18.63 -7.02
CA ALA A 637 20.51 -19.74 -7.75
C ALA A 637 20.97 -19.31 -9.14
N LYS A 638 20.12 -18.59 -9.87
CA LYS A 638 20.46 -18.05 -11.20
C LYS A 638 21.69 -17.14 -11.15
N LEU A 639 21.80 -16.29 -10.13
CA LEU A 639 22.98 -15.44 -9.96
C LEU A 639 24.23 -16.28 -9.64
N PHE A 640 24.11 -17.19 -8.66
CA PHE A 640 25.18 -18.09 -8.26
C PHE A 640 25.76 -18.87 -9.45
N ILE A 641 24.90 -19.50 -10.26
CA ILE A 641 25.35 -20.27 -11.43
C ILE A 641 26.05 -19.35 -12.43
N LYS A 642 25.49 -18.16 -12.74
CA LYS A 642 26.11 -17.21 -13.67
C LYS A 642 27.48 -16.72 -13.23
N ASP A 643 27.68 -16.56 -11.92
CA ASP A 643 28.98 -16.18 -11.36
C ASP A 643 30.02 -17.30 -11.56
N TRP A 644 29.61 -18.57 -11.41
CA TRP A 644 30.46 -19.73 -11.68
C TRP A 644 30.78 -19.94 -13.16
N GLU A 645 29.79 -19.76 -14.05
CA GLU A 645 29.99 -19.95 -15.49
C GLU A 645 30.75 -18.78 -16.13
N ALA A 646 30.58 -17.56 -15.59
CA ALA A 646 30.99 -16.29 -16.17
C ALA A 646 30.41 -16.03 -17.57
N PHE A 647 30.35 -14.77 -17.99
CA PHE A 647 29.85 -14.42 -19.33
C PHE A 647 30.98 -14.41 -20.35
N LYS A 648 30.92 -15.29 -21.35
CA LYS A 648 31.81 -15.29 -22.51
C LYS A 648 31.05 -14.80 -23.76
N PRO A 649 31.37 -13.60 -24.30
CA PRO A 649 30.62 -13.04 -25.43
C PRO A 649 30.87 -13.77 -26.75
N ASN A 650 32.00 -14.48 -26.90
CA ASN A 650 32.38 -15.16 -28.13
C ASN A 650 32.36 -16.68 -27.94
N LEU A 651 32.27 -17.41 -29.06
CA LEU A 651 32.39 -18.86 -29.11
C LEU A 651 33.73 -19.31 -28.50
N TYR A 652 33.69 -20.39 -27.72
CA TYR A 652 34.86 -21.03 -27.13
C TYR A 652 34.64 -22.54 -27.02
N ASN A 653 35.71 -23.32 -27.04
CA ASN A 653 35.64 -24.74 -26.72
C ASN A 653 35.64 -24.91 -25.20
N ASP A 654 34.70 -25.68 -24.67
CA ASP A 654 34.67 -25.99 -23.25
C ASP A 654 35.78 -26.98 -22.83
N ASP A 655 35.93 -27.16 -21.53
CA ASP A 655 36.96 -28.00 -20.92
C ASP A 655 36.55 -29.49 -20.88
N SER A 656 35.49 -29.88 -21.62
CA SER A 656 35.15 -31.29 -21.78
C SER A 656 36.19 -32.01 -22.65
N GLU A 657 36.27 -33.34 -22.53
CA GLU A 657 37.17 -34.17 -23.34
C GLU A 657 36.93 -34.00 -24.84
N ASP A 658 35.67 -33.77 -25.21
CA ASP A 658 35.23 -33.56 -26.60
C ASP A 658 35.23 -32.08 -27.03
N HIS A 659 35.74 -31.17 -26.20
CA HIS A 659 35.94 -29.74 -26.48
C HIS A 659 34.76 -29.05 -27.17
N HIS A 660 33.57 -29.15 -26.59
CA HIS A 660 32.35 -28.72 -27.24
C HIS A 660 32.24 -27.19 -27.42
N CYS A 661 31.71 -26.77 -28.56
CA CYS A 661 31.56 -25.36 -28.91
C CYS A 661 30.44 -24.67 -28.09
N THR A 662 30.82 -23.67 -27.32
CA THR A 662 30.02 -23.06 -26.25
C THR A 662 30.07 -21.53 -26.32
N ILE A 663 29.02 -20.84 -25.82
CA ILE A 663 28.96 -19.37 -25.76
C ILE A 663 28.16 -18.87 -24.55
N GLY A 664 28.33 -17.62 -24.16
CA GLY A 664 27.55 -16.97 -23.10
C GLY A 664 27.88 -17.51 -21.71
N TYR A 665 26.84 -17.86 -20.94
CA TYR A 665 26.97 -18.51 -19.62
C TYR A 665 26.94 -20.04 -19.80
N GLY A 666 27.94 -20.58 -20.50
CA GLY A 666 28.07 -22.01 -20.73
C GLY A 666 27.03 -22.62 -21.68
N HIS A 667 26.41 -21.88 -22.60
CA HIS A 667 25.42 -22.42 -23.55
C HIS A 667 26.10 -23.22 -24.67
N LEU A 668 25.78 -24.51 -24.75
CA LEU A 668 26.27 -25.43 -25.79
C LEU A 668 25.63 -25.08 -27.14
N VAL A 669 26.45 -24.74 -28.13
CA VAL A 669 26.00 -24.43 -29.49
C VAL A 669 25.89 -25.71 -30.31
N HIS A 670 26.93 -26.55 -30.28
CA HIS A 670 26.92 -27.92 -30.82
C HIS A 670 28.02 -28.76 -30.19
N SER A 671 27.91 -30.08 -30.33
CA SER A 671 28.96 -31.02 -29.91
C SER A 671 30.19 -30.92 -30.81
N GLY A 672 31.36 -31.09 -30.20
CA GLY A 672 32.67 -30.97 -30.85
C GLY A 672 33.20 -29.53 -30.92
N PRO A 673 34.47 -29.36 -31.32
CA PRO A 673 35.13 -28.05 -31.39
C PRO A 673 34.42 -27.08 -32.32
N CYS A 674 34.49 -25.79 -31.98
CA CYS A 674 34.06 -24.72 -32.88
C CYS A 674 34.82 -24.84 -34.20
N ASN A 675 34.09 -24.94 -35.31
CA ASN A 675 34.60 -25.29 -36.62
C ASN A 675 34.06 -24.38 -37.75
N GLY A 676 33.31 -23.33 -37.41
CA GLY A 676 32.76 -22.38 -38.37
C GLY A 676 31.38 -22.75 -38.91
N SER A 677 30.85 -23.94 -38.58
CA SER A 677 29.50 -24.38 -38.94
C SER A 677 28.40 -23.85 -38.00
N GLU A 678 28.78 -23.08 -36.98
CA GLU A 678 27.86 -22.55 -35.97
C GLU A 678 26.80 -21.64 -36.62
N PRO A 679 25.59 -21.55 -36.03
CA PRO A 679 24.57 -20.60 -36.48
C PRO A 679 25.11 -19.18 -36.61
N GLN A 680 24.67 -18.47 -37.66
CA GLN A 680 25.12 -17.11 -37.97
C GLN A 680 24.93 -16.14 -36.79
N GLU A 681 23.95 -16.38 -35.92
CA GLU A 681 23.70 -15.57 -34.72
C GLU A 681 24.85 -15.60 -33.69
N PHE A 682 25.70 -16.62 -33.68
CA PHE A 682 26.78 -16.77 -32.70
C PHE A 682 28.16 -16.40 -33.24
N LYS A 683 28.35 -16.36 -34.56
CA LYS A 683 29.65 -16.13 -35.20
C LYS A 683 30.29 -14.78 -34.86
N ASN A 684 29.47 -13.75 -34.62
CA ASN A 684 29.94 -12.40 -34.29
C ASN A 684 29.89 -12.10 -32.78
N GLY A 685 29.74 -13.14 -31.96
CA GLY A 685 29.51 -13.02 -30.54
C GLY A 685 28.10 -12.53 -30.18
N ILE A 686 27.78 -12.61 -28.90
CA ILE A 686 26.47 -12.25 -28.34
C ILE A 686 26.60 -11.13 -27.33
N SER A 687 25.53 -10.34 -27.18
CA SER A 687 25.44 -9.37 -26.08
C SER A 687 25.21 -10.09 -24.75
N LYS A 688 25.50 -9.39 -23.63
CA LYS A 688 25.22 -9.91 -22.29
C LYS A 688 23.73 -10.21 -22.10
N GLU A 689 22.85 -9.39 -22.67
CA GLU A 689 21.40 -9.60 -22.64
C GLU A 689 21.01 -10.88 -23.39
N ARG A 690 21.62 -11.14 -24.56
CA ARG A 690 21.39 -12.39 -25.30
C ARG A 690 21.94 -13.59 -24.52
N GLY A 691 23.10 -13.46 -23.88
CA GLY A 691 23.66 -14.47 -22.98
C GLY A 691 22.72 -14.81 -21.82
N LEU A 692 22.04 -13.82 -21.24
CA LEU A 692 21.03 -14.04 -20.21
C LEU A 692 19.80 -14.80 -20.75
N GLN A 693 19.35 -14.48 -21.96
CA GLN A 693 18.24 -15.21 -22.59
C GLN A 693 18.59 -16.69 -22.84
N LEU A 694 19.79 -16.97 -23.35
CA LEU A 694 20.26 -18.34 -23.57
C LEU A 694 20.41 -19.11 -22.25
N PHE A 695 20.88 -18.43 -21.20
CA PHE A 695 20.95 -18.99 -19.85
C PHE A 695 19.57 -19.36 -19.30
N ASP A 696 18.58 -18.46 -19.42
CA ASP A 696 17.22 -18.72 -18.93
C ASP A 696 16.51 -19.85 -19.70
N LEU A 697 16.82 -20.04 -20.98
CA LEU A 697 16.35 -21.20 -21.76
C LEU A 697 16.99 -22.49 -21.25
N ARG A 698 18.31 -22.49 -21.07
CA ARG A 698 19.09 -23.67 -20.67
C ARG A 698 18.77 -24.13 -19.24
N ILE A 699 18.66 -23.21 -18.27
CA ILE A 699 18.42 -23.59 -16.87
C ILE A 699 17.11 -24.37 -16.67
N ALA A 700 16.11 -24.14 -17.54
CA ALA A 700 14.83 -24.84 -17.48
C ALA A 700 14.95 -26.36 -17.68
N ASP A 701 15.94 -26.83 -18.43
CA ASP A 701 16.15 -28.28 -18.63
C ASP A 701 16.75 -28.93 -17.39
N PHE A 702 17.61 -28.21 -16.67
CA PHE A 702 18.15 -28.66 -15.38
C PHE A 702 17.11 -28.61 -14.25
N GLU A 703 16.20 -27.63 -14.25
CA GLU A 703 15.03 -27.64 -13.36
C GLU A 703 14.21 -28.93 -13.58
N LYS A 704 13.87 -29.25 -14.84
CA LYS A 704 13.13 -30.47 -15.18
C LYS A 704 13.89 -31.74 -14.78
N ALA A 705 15.22 -31.77 -14.92
CA ALA A 705 16.03 -32.91 -14.52
C ALA A 705 15.94 -33.18 -13.01
N VAL A 706 16.07 -32.15 -12.16
CA VAL A 706 15.87 -32.30 -10.70
C VAL A 706 14.44 -32.76 -10.39
N GLN A 707 13.44 -32.17 -11.03
CA GLN A 707 12.02 -32.53 -10.85
C GLN A 707 11.67 -33.96 -11.30
N ARG A 708 12.41 -34.49 -12.28
CA ARG A 708 12.27 -35.86 -12.81
C ARG A 708 12.94 -36.87 -11.89
N ASP A 709 14.18 -36.58 -11.47
CA ASP A 709 15.04 -37.57 -10.82
C ASP A 709 14.89 -37.57 -9.30
N ILE A 710 14.62 -36.41 -8.68
CA ILE A 710 14.45 -36.30 -7.23
C ILE A 710 12.96 -36.25 -6.90
N THR A 711 12.45 -37.36 -6.37
CA THR A 711 11.01 -37.55 -6.07
C THR A 711 10.66 -37.32 -4.60
N VAL A 712 11.66 -36.99 -3.77
CA VAL A 712 11.46 -36.63 -2.36
C VAL A 712 11.28 -35.12 -2.21
N PRO A 713 10.59 -34.65 -1.15
CA PRO A 713 10.44 -33.22 -0.91
C PRO A 713 11.80 -32.52 -0.73
N LEU A 714 11.92 -31.29 -1.19
CA LEU A 714 13.11 -30.42 -1.03
C LEU A 714 12.72 -29.03 -0.53
N TYR A 715 13.64 -28.37 0.18
CA TYR A 715 13.58 -26.92 0.34
C TYR A 715 14.00 -26.23 -0.96
N GLN A 716 13.61 -24.97 -1.13
CA GLN A 716 14.03 -24.18 -2.30
C GLN A 716 15.56 -24.13 -2.47
N TYR A 717 16.32 -24.01 -1.37
CA TYR A 717 17.78 -23.93 -1.43
C TYR A 717 18.45 -25.28 -1.74
N GLU A 718 17.84 -26.39 -1.32
CA GLU A 718 18.27 -27.74 -1.69
C GLU A 718 18.03 -27.98 -3.19
N PHE A 719 16.85 -27.58 -3.69
CA PHE A 719 16.54 -27.62 -5.12
C PHE A 719 17.50 -26.76 -5.94
N ASP A 720 17.76 -25.53 -5.50
CA ASP A 720 18.68 -24.60 -6.14
C ASP A 720 20.11 -25.18 -6.25
N ALA A 721 20.61 -25.80 -5.17
CA ALA A 721 21.92 -26.43 -5.16
C ALA A 721 22.00 -27.61 -6.14
N LEU A 722 20.94 -28.43 -6.23
CA LEU A 722 20.85 -29.53 -7.17
C LEU A 722 20.77 -29.05 -8.63
N VAL A 723 20.06 -27.94 -8.89
CA VAL A 723 20.04 -27.32 -10.23
C VAL A 723 21.43 -26.81 -10.60
N SER A 724 22.14 -26.13 -9.69
CA SER A 724 23.53 -25.69 -9.94
C SER A 724 24.48 -26.85 -10.21
N PHE A 725 24.34 -27.92 -9.43
CA PHE A 725 25.12 -29.14 -9.55
C PHE A 725 24.90 -29.80 -10.91
N LEU A 726 23.65 -30.00 -11.33
CA LEU A 726 23.33 -30.57 -12.63
C LEU A 726 23.70 -29.64 -13.79
N PHE A 727 23.62 -28.32 -13.62
CA PHE A 727 24.06 -27.38 -14.66
C PHE A 727 25.53 -27.59 -15.05
N ASN A 728 26.36 -27.98 -14.07
CA ASN A 728 27.77 -28.34 -14.28
C ASN A 728 27.97 -29.77 -14.75
N CYS A 729 27.23 -30.73 -14.18
CA CYS A 729 27.45 -32.16 -14.38
C CYS A 729 26.66 -32.77 -15.55
N GLY A 730 25.67 -32.06 -16.07
CA GLY A 730 24.73 -32.52 -17.11
C GLY A 730 23.39 -33.00 -16.54
N GLU A 731 22.32 -32.82 -17.32
CA GLU A 731 20.92 -33.14 -16.94
C GLU A 731 20.65 -34.64 -16.70
N ASN A 732 21.49 -35.53 -17.22
CA ASN A 732 21.33 -36.98 -17.10
C ASN A 732 22.25 -37.60 -16.04
N PHE A 733 22.95 -36.78 -15.25
CA PHE A 733 23.96 -37.24 -14.31
C PHE A 733 23.44 -38.25 -13.26
N PHE A 734 22.23 -38.02 -12.72
CA PHE A 734 21.60 -38.95 -11.77
C PHE A 734 21.09 -40.22 -12.45
N VAL A 735 20.42 -40.11 -13.60
CA VAL A 735 19.93 -41.27 -14.37
C VAL A 735 21.07 -42.19 -14.80
N LEU A 736 22.21 -41.63 -15.19
CA LEU A 736 23.43 -42.37 -15.53
C LEU A 736 24.18 -42.92 -14.30
N LYS A 737 23.65 -42.74 -13.09
CA LYS A 737 24.22 -43.21 -11.81
C LYS A 737 25.67 -42.76 -11.60
N LYS A 738 26.04 -41.55 -12.05
CA LYS A 738 27.39 -41.00 -11.89
C LYS A 738 27.72 -40.53 -10.46
N ALA A 739 26.71 -40.35 -9.61
CA ALA A 739 26.86 -40.16 -8.16
C ALA A 739 25.83 -41.02 -7.39
N PRO A 740 26.06 -42.35 -7.29
CA PRO A 740 25.05 -43.28 -6.78
C PRO A 740 24.76 -43.07 -5.29
N LYS A 741 25.74 -42.64 -4.50
CA LYS A 741 25.57 -42.34 -3.06
C LYS A 741 24.75 -41.08 -2.84
N LEU A 742 25.10 -39.96 -3.49
CA LEU A 742 24.32 -38.72 -3.46
C LEU A 742 22.85 -38.99 -3.82
N TYR A 743 22.62 -39.69 -4.93
CA TYR A 743 21.28 -40.03 -5.38
C TYR A 743 20.52 -40.91 -4.37
N LYS A 744 21.18 -41.94 -3.83
CA LYS A 744 20.60 -42.83 -2.82
C LYS A 744 20.20 -42.07 -1.55
N HIS A 745 21.10 -41.25 -1.01
CA HIS A 745 20.83 -40.47 0.20
C HIS A 745 19.68 -39.48 0.00
N LEU A 746 19.62 -38.81 -1.16
CA LEU A 746 18.49 -37.95 -1.51
C LEU A 746 17.16 -38.74 -1.50
N LEU A 747 17.07 -39.86 -2.22
CA LEU A 747 15.84 -40.66 -2.28
C LEU A 747 15.43 -41.26 -0.93
N ASN A 748 16.39 -41.52 -0.05
CA ASN A 748 16.14 -41.99 1.31
C ASN A 748 15.79 -40.87 2.31
N LYS A 749 15.78 -39.60 1.88
CA LYS A 749 15.60 -38.41 2.73
C LYS A 749 16.71 -38.21 3.77
N GLU A 750 17.89 -38.75 3.49
CA GLU A 750 19.12 -38.61 4.28
C GLU A 750 19.88 -37.36 3.82
N TYR A 751 19.26 -36.17 3.96
CA TYR A 751 19.73 -34.94 3.33
C TYR A 751 21.12 -34.47 3.80
N ASP A 752 21.45 -34.67 5.08
CA ASP A 752 22.77 -34.30 5.61
C ASP A 752 23.88 -35.20 5.04
N ASP A 753 23.58 -36.48 4.80
CA ASP A 753 24.51 -37.41 4.16
C ASP A 753 24.60 -37.14 2.66
N ALA A 754 23.47 -36.86 1.99
CA ALA A 754 23.47 -36.39 0.61
C ALA A 754 24.35 -35.15 0.43
N ALA A 755 24.28 -34.18 1.33
CA ALA A 755 25.10 -32.99 1.26
C ALA A 755 26.60 -33.32 1.23
N LYS A 756 27.07 -34.26 2.06
CA LYS A 756 28.50 -34.66 2.10
C LYS A 756 28.98 -35.17 0.75
N GLU A 757 28.12 -35.89 0.03
CA GLU A 757 28.45 -36.50 -1.28
C GLU A 757 28.67 -35.47 -2.40
N PHE A 758 28.23 -34.20 -2.25
CA PHE A 758 28.60 -33.15 -3.21
C PHE A 758 30.12 -32.99 -3.31
N LEU A 759 30.83 -33.15 -2.18
CA LEU A 759 32.26 -32.92 -2.07
C LEU A 759 33.11 -33.96 -2.81
N ASP A 760 32.53 -35.12 -3.14
CA ASP A 760 33.21 -36.21 -3.84
C ASP A 760 33.19 -36.04 -5.37
N VAL A 761 32.37 -35.12 -5.90
CA VAL A 761 32.18 -34.91 -7.35
C VAL A 761 33.04 -33.77 -7.86
N THR A 762 34.36 -33.99 -7.89
CA THR A 762 35.38 -32.96 -8.18
C THR A 762 36.31 -33.27 -9.35
N SER A 763 35.98 -34.28 -10.17
CA SER A 763 36.78 -34.72 -11.33
C SER A 763 38.28 -34.89 -11.01
N GLY A 764 38.59 -35.65 -9.95
CA GLY A 764 39.97 -35.87 -9.52
C GLY A 764 40.58 -34.75 -8.68
N GLY A 765 39.76 -33.85 -8.12
CA GLY A 765 40.21 -32.81 -7.20
C GLY A 765 40.59 -31.49 -7.87
N LEU A 766 40.06 -31.20 -9.07
CA LEU A 766 40.29 -29.91 -9.72
C LEU A 766 39.86 -28.76 -8.80
N GLY A 767 40.79 -27.85 -8.50
CA GLY A 767 40.60 -26.83 -7.45
C GLY A 767 39.36 -25.96 -7.65
N GLY A 768 38.99 -25.63 -8.88
CA GLY A 768 37.76 -24.90 -9.20
C GLY A 768 36.49 -25.70 -8.87
N LEU A 769 36.45 -26.99 -9.23
CA LEU A 769 35.32 -27.87 -8.90
C LEU A 769 35.23 -28.13 -7.40
N VAL A 770 36.36 -28.29 -6.69
CA VAL A 770 36.38 -28.42 -5.23
C VAL A 770 35.73 -27.20 -4.56
N LYS A 771 36.06 -25.98 -5.01
CA LYS A 771 35.43 -24.75 -4.51
C LYS A 771 33.92 -24.71 -4.85
N ARG A 772 33.55 -25.04 -6.09
CA ARG A 772 32.14 -25.06 -6.53
C ARG A 772 31.30 -26.04 -5.73
N ARG A 773 31.79 -27.27 -5.53
CA ARG A 773 31.10 -28.30 -4.73
C ARG A 773 30.93 -27.90 -3.27
N LYS A 774 31.93 -27.24 -2.66
CA LYS A 774 31.81 -26.68 -1.30
C LYS A 774 30.73 -25.59 -1.23
N ALA A 775 30.69 -24.72 -2.22
CA ALA A 775 29.69 -23.66 -2.30
C ALA A 775 28.27 -24.21 -2.50
N GLU A 776 28.09 -25.20 -3.38
CA GLU A 776 26.80 -25.88 -3.59
C GLU A 776 26.38 -26.70 -2.37
N ASN A 777 27.31 -27.38 -1.69
CA ASN A 777 27.05 -28.04 -0.41
C ASN A 777 26.58 -27.03 0.65
N ASN A 778 27.22 -25.87 0.74
CA ASN A 778 26.84 -24.82 1.69
C ASN A 778 25.48 -24.20 1.34
N MET A 779 25.16 -24.09 0.06
CA MET A 779 23.82 -23.72 -0.40
C MET A 779 22.79 -24.76 0.04
N PHE A 780 23.10 -26.05 -0.15
CA PHE A 780 22.23 -27.17 0.18
C PHE A 780 21.98 -27.32 1.69
N LEU A 781 22.99 -27.09 2.55
CA LEU A 781 22.84 -27.23 4.00
C LEU A 781 22.34 -25.95 4.68
N ASN A 782 22.89 -24.81 4.29
CA ASN A 782 22.83 -23.58 5.08
C ASN A 782 22.11 -22.44 4.34
N ASN A 783 21.59 -22.65 3.13
CA ASN A 783 20.94 -21.60 2.34
C ASN A 783 21.90 -20.40 2.06
N ILE A 784 23.20 -20.69 1.93
CA ILE A 784 24.26 -19.70 1.67
C ILE A 784 24.72 -19.83 0.21
N TYR A 785 24.55 -18.76 -0.57
CA TYR A 785 24.91 -18.69 -1.99
C TYR A 785 26.23 -17.94 -2.16
N ASP A 786 27.35 -18.58 -1.81
CA ASP A 786 28.69 -17.99 -1.95
C ASP A 786 29.35 -18.41 -3.27
N SER A 787 29.40 -17.50 -4.23
CA SER A 787 29.99 -17.72 -5.56
C SER A 787 31.37 -17.07 -5.73
N ASN A 788 32.08 -16.73 -4.66
CA ASN A 788 33.44 -16.21 -4.77
C ASN A 788 34.43 -17.35 -5.13
N HIS A 789 35.17 -17.24 -6.25
CA HIS A 789 36.09 -18.29 -6.70
C HIS A 789 37.41 -17.80 -7.28
#